data_AF-A0A9E1XQA6-F1
#
_entry.id   AF-A0A9E1XQA6-F1
#
_cell.length_a   1.000
_cell.length_b   1.000
_cell.length_c   1.000
_cell.angle_alpha   90.00
_cell.angle_beta   90.00
_cell.angle_gamma   90.00
#
_symmetry.space_group_name_H-M   'P 1'
#
loop_
_entity.id
_entity.type
_entity.pdbx_description
1 polymer ?
#
loop_
_entity_poly.entity_id
_entity_poly.type
_entity_poly.pdbx_seq_one_letter_code
_entity_poly.pdbx_strand_id
1 'polypeptide(L)'
;DKPLILSETFALTGWNVSFDELKWMYEWQMVRGITQLCQHLEGYSLRGIRKRDYPPSLFYQQPWWDRYRFFNDAMTRIGMVLAKGRPEFGVLVIHPQTSAWLHFDHADNEGLNELNGHFMALTHALERAHVPFHYGDERILDRHGRVEGASLQVGTQTYGMVLVPAVDTLAAETVALLTEYAANGGRLVWTGQLPGLVDGAASPALADLTAQGTQTEDYAGVIAAIPSELKPVSVTNADGQVLTAIGATSRTLEDGGRFVFLANSDANQGFSAVVRCLGASVARFVPETGETEPLVFGVEGDEVVVPYAFVQGGSLALFVSDDPAAHTAAEPTARRTPLASETLAGEWDLELVDPNALTLDRCTILFDGEVVAEDEHISVVQWRALELERAVDIELRFAVQTAAGYTPPADAALVVETPDQFEITVNGQVLSKRDLGHYRDMSFRKIDLEGSLQEGANEIVMRARFEQSPEIYAHLRRARAFEAEKNKLTYDSEIEAIYLIGSFGVVTPGEYEALPREAMRYTGEFLLAPLPEQVVLGDLTPQGLPFFNGVLRLSKRVAIEDVAARSFQFGRKMAHIVDLAVNGEACGEWFWRPFSCAIPDGTLQAGKNELTLTLTSGLRNLLGPHHLEEGESYAVGPATFFKEPNIWGSGRWNDAYCFMPFGLQV
;
A
#
# COMPACT_ATOMS: atom_id res chain seq x y z
N ASP A 1 16.19 -24.14 10.05
CA ASP A 1 15.21 -23.10 10.41
C ASP A 1 15.63 -21.77 9.81
N LYS A 2 14.69 -21.00 9.27
CA LYS A 2 14.91 -19.68 8.65
C LYS A 2 13.86 -18.70 9.21
N PRO A 3 14.12 -18.07 10.36
CA PRO A 3 13.11 -17.24 11.06
C PRO A 3 12.80 -15.92 10.36
N LEU A 4 13.73 -15.42 9.54
CA LEU A 4 13.55 -14.21 8.74
C LEU A 4 13.07 -14.60 7.33
N ILE A 5 11.84 -14.18 7.01
CA ILE A 5 11.17 -14.43 5.74
C ILE A 5 10.86 -13.05 5.14
N LEU A 6 11.59 -12.71 4.09
CA LEU A 6 11.54 -11.41 3.41
C LEU A 6 10.50 -11.42 2.29
N SER A 7 9.78 -10.30 2.13
CA SER A 7 8.91 -10.08 0.97
C SER A 7 9.08 -8.66 0.42
N GLU A 8 9.35 -8.55 -0.88
CA GLU A 8 9.29 -7.29 -1.64
C GLU A 8 7.84 -6.84 -1.76
N THR A 9 7.52 -5.64 -1.27
CA THR A 9 6.17 -5.18 -0.97
C THR A 9 5.94 -3.73 -1.40
N PHE A 10 4.70 -3.40 -1.76
CA PHE A 10 4.20 -2.07 -2.20
C PHE A 10 4.49 -1.65 -3.65
N ALA A 11 5.12 -2.52 -4.44
CA ALA A 11 5.22 -2.32 -5.88
C ALA A 11 3.82 -2.10 -6.49
N LEU A 12 3.75 -1.31 -7.58
CA LEU A 12 2.52 -0.97 -8.32
C LEU A 12 1.51 -0.09 -7.59
N THR A 13 1.80 0.37 -6.37
CA THR A 13 0.94 1.33 -5.67
C THR A 13 1.05 2.73 -6.29
N GLY A 14 0.17 3.65 -5.93
CA GLY A 14 0.23 5.05 -6.40
C GLY A 14 0.84 5.98 -5.35
N TRP A 15 1.17 7.21 -5.76
CA TRP A 15 1.61 8.28 -4.84
C TRP A 15 0.58 8.65 -3.75
N ASN A 16 -0.65 8.14 -3.85
CA ASN A 16 -1.75 8.28 -2.88
C ASN A 16 -1.83 7.15 -1.87
N VAL A 17 -0.99 6.12 -1.96
CA VAL A 17 -1.06 4.98 -1.04
C VAL A 17 -0.90 5.46 0.41
N SER A 18 -1.86 5.07 1.21
CA SER A 18 -1.99 5.52 2.59
C SER A 18 -1.40 4.51 3.56
N PHE A 19 -1.07 4.96 4.78
CA PHE A 19 -0.58 4.05 5.82
C PHE A 19 -1.55 2.92 6.17
N ASP A 20 -2.87 3.16 6.04
CA ASP A 20 -3.91 2.14 6.23
C ASP A 20 -3.80 1.03 5.17
N GLU A 21 -3.58 1.40 3.91
CA GLU A 21 -3.38 0.45 2.81
C GLU A 21 -2.04 -0.27 2.92
N LEU A 22 -0.96 0.45 3.25
CA LEU A 22 0.35 -0.15 3.50
C LEU A 22 0.26 -1.21 4.62
N LYS A 23 -0.42 -0.87 5.72
CA LYS A 23 -0.65 -1.78 6.84
C LYS A 23 -1.48 -2.99 6.41
N TRP A 24 -2.63 -2.77 5.77
CA TRP A 24 -3.50 -3.84 5.29
C TRP A 24 -2.76 -4.82 4.36
N MET A 25 -2.05 -4.30 3.36
CA MET A 25 -1.29 -5.10 2.39
C MET A 25 -0.18 -5.91 3.07
N TYR A 26 0.55 -5.32 4.01
CA TYR A 26 1.67 -6.02 4.64
C TYR A 26 1.19 -7.03 5.69
N GLU A 27 0.21 -6.68 6.51
CA GLU A 27 -0.35 -7.61 7.51
C GLU A 27 -1.01 -8.84 6.86
N TRP A 28 -1.59 -8.68 5.66
CA TRP A 28 -2.04 -9.81 4.83
C TRP A 28 -0.90 -10.78 4.49
N GLN A 29 0.32 -10.30 4.32
CA GLN A 29 1.51 -11.13 4.11
C GLN A 29 2.03 -11.71 5.43
N MET A 30 2.01 -10.91 6.51
CA MET A 30 2.50 -11.33 7.82
C MET A 30 1.68 -12.50 8.40
N VAL A 31 0.36 -12.47 8.24
CA VAL A 31 -0.50 -13.59 8.65
C VAL A 31 -0.19 -14.88 7.88
N ARG A 32 0.44 -14.79 6.70
CA ARG A 32 0.94 -15.93 5.90
C ARG A 32 2.40 -16.29 6.17
N GLY A 33 3.03 -15.64 7.15
CA GLY A 33 4.35 -16.00 7.64
C GLY A 33 5.48 -15.08 7.20
N ILE A 34 5.23 -13.98 6.49
CA ILE A 34 6.27 -12.97 6.25
C ILE A 34 6.65 -12.30 7.58
N THR A 35 7.95 -12.17 7.84
CA THR A 35 8.47 -11.59 9.10
C THR A 35 9.36 -10.38 8.88
N GLN A 36 9.76 -10.10 7.64
CA GLN A 36 10.63 -8.99 7.30
C GLN A 36 10.11 -8.26 6.06
N LEU A 37 9.97 -6.94 6.16
CA LEU A 37 9.49 -6.08 5.09
C LEU A 37 10.67 -5.69 4.19
N CYS A 38 10.50 -5.83 2.87
CA CYS A 38 11.35 -5.21 1.86
C CYS A 38 10.48 -4.27 1.04
N GLN A 39 10.73 -2.97 1.11
CA GLN A 39 9.88 -1.98 0.45
C GLN A 39 10.33 -1.80 -1.01
N HIS A 40 9.38 -1.81 -1.94
CA HIS A 40 9.55 -1.39 -3.32
C HIS A 40 8.93 0.01 -3.48
N LEU A 41 9.68 1.10 -3.58
CA LEU A 41 11.14 1.22 -3.50
C LEU A 41 11.53 2.50 -2.74
N GLU A 42 12.81 2.64 -2.39
CA GLU A 42 13.39 3.86 -1.83
C GLU A 42 14.31 4.52 -2.87
N GLY A 43 13.78 5.50 -3.60
CA GLY A 43 14.51 6.18 -4.67
C GLY A 43 15.48 7.22 -4.10
N TYR A 44 16.79 7.09 -4.39
CA TYR A 44 17.78 8.10 -3.97
C TYR A 44 17.42 9.51 -4.44
N SER A 45 16.89 9.62 -5.67
CA SER A 45 16.31 10.85 -6.20
C SER A 45 15.16 10.52 -7.15
N LEU A 46 14.17 11.39 -7.18
CA LEU A 46 13.01 11.39 -8.08
C LEU A 46 13.31 12.00 -9.45
N ARG A 47 14.56 12.39 -9.73
CA ARG A 47 14.97 13.02 -10.99
C ARG A 47 14.55 12.22 -12.23
N GLY A 48 14.01 12.93 -13.21
CA GLY A 48 13.68 12.39 -14.52
C GLY A 48 12.57 11.36 -14.44
N ILE A 49 12.76 10.25 -15.13
CA ILE A 49 11.79 9.14 -15.16
C ILE A 49 11.62 8.42 -13.82
N ARG A 50 12.53 8.60 -12.85
CA ARG A 50 12.54 7.85 -11.57
C ARG A 50 11.27 8.07 -10.73
N LYS A 51 10.67 9.26 -10.78
CA LYS A 51 9.37 9.53 -10.14
C LYS A 51 8.16 8.84 -10.78
N ARG A 52 8.37 8.18 -11.92
CA ARG A 52 7.38 7.39 -12.66
C ARG A 52 7.65 5.88 -12.56
N ASP A 53 8.75 5.48 -11.92
CA ASP A 53 9.15 4.10 -11.75
C ASP A 53 8.42 3.47 -10.56
N TYR A 54 7.30 2.80 -10.84
CA TYR A 54 6.45 2.10 -9.87
C TYR A 54 6.36 2.83 -8.51
N PRO A 55 5.81 4.07 -8.49
CA PRO A 55 5.74 4.88 -7.28
C PRO A 55 4.90 4.20 -6.17
N PRO A 56 4.85 4.77 -4.96
CA PRO A 56 5.69 5.87 -4.49
C PRO A 56 7.13 5.43 -4.21
N SER A 57 8.04 6.39 -4.21
CA SER A 57 9.27 6.28 -3.40
C SER A 57 8.87 6.42 -1.92
N LEU A 58 9.03 5.37 -1.12
CA LEU A 58 8.76 5.37 0.32
C LEU A 58 9.96 5.93 1.10
N PHE A 59 10.41 7.12 0.71
CA PHE A 59 11.66 7.72 1.22
C PHE A 59 11.50 9.23 1.52
N TYR A 60 12.60 9.96 1.73
CA TYR A 60 12.60 11.34 2.25
C TYR A 60 11.79 12.36 1.44
N GLN A 61 11.42 12.03 0.20
CA GLN A 61 10.59 12.90 -0.62
C GLN A 61 9.15 13.00 -0.13
N GLN A 62 8.69 12.03 0.65
CA GLN A 62 7.34 12.00 1.18
C GLN A 62 7.14 13.10 2.24
N PRO A 63 6.02 13.85 2.22
CA PRO A 63 5.74 14.86 3.24
C PRO A 63 5.65 14.30 4.66
N TRP A 64 5.31 13.02 4.78
CA TRP A 64 5.17 12.30 6.04
C TRP A 64 6.42 11.51 6.45
N TRP A 65 7.56 11.66 5.75
CA TRP A 65 8.75 10.84 5.96
C TRP A 65 9.23 10.80 7.43
N ASP A 66 9.27 11.95 8.10
CA ASP A 66 9.70 12.04 9.51
C ASP A 66 8.82 11.22 10.47
N ARG A 67 7.61 10.86 10.01
CA ARG A 67 6.63 10.05 10.73
C ARG A 67 6.59 8.60 10.27
N TYR A 68 7.27 8.26 9.16
CA TYR A 68 7.26 6.90 8.58
C TYR A 68 7.81 5.84 9.54
N ARG A 69 8.67 6.25 10.48
CA ARG A 69 9.14 5.38 11.56
C ARG A 69 8.02 4.72 12.35
N PHE A 70 6.88 5.40 12.56
CA PHE A 70 5.75 4.85 13.31
C PHE A 70 5.24 3.54 12.70
N PHE A 71 5.05 3.54 11.37
CA PHE A 71 4.66 2.34 10.62
C PHE A 71 5.72 1.24 10.71
N ASN A 72 6.99 1.59 10.47
CA ASN A 72 8.08 0.61 10.47
C ASN A 72 8.27 -0.03 11.85
N ASP A 73 8.22 0.75 12.93
CA ASP A 73 8.35 0.23 14.30
C ASP A 73 7.19 -0.74 14.60
N ALA A 74 5.95 -0.39 14.23
CA ALA A 74 4.79 -1.26 14.42
C ALA A 74 4.91 -2.59 13.67
N MET A 75 5.20 -2.54 12.37
CA MET A 75 5.37 -3.74 11.55
C MET A 75 6.56 -4.59 12.01
N THR A 76 7.66 -3.95 12.40
CA THR A 76 8.86 -4.66 12.91
C THR A 76 8.57 -5.39 14.21
N ARG A 77 7.78 -4.80 15.13
CA ARG A 77 7.41 -5.46 16.39
C ARG A 77 6.60 -6.73 16.14
N ILE A 78 5.62 -6.71 15.24
CA ILE A 78 4.87 -7.92 14.84
C ILE A 78 5.83 -8.94 14.21
N GLY A 79 6.66 -8.51 13.25
CA GLY A 79 7.58 -9.38 12.52
C GLY A 79 8.58 -10.07 13.44
N MET A 80 9.07 -9.35 14.46
CA MET A 80 9.97 -9.88 15.49
C MET A 80 9.31 -11.02 16.28
N VAL A 81 8.08 -10.83 16.76
CA VAL A 81 7.37 -11.88 17.51
C VAL A 81 7.07 -13.07 16.62
N LEU A 82 6.66 -12.84 15.37
CA LEU A 82 6.43 -13.91 14.39
C LEU A 82 7.70 -14.71 14.05
N ALA A 83 8.86 -14.05 14.00
CA ALA A 83 10.15 -14.67 13.71
C ALA A 83 10.73 -15.44 14.92
N LYS A 84 10.47 -14.96 16.14
CA LYS A 84 10.96 -15.58 17.38
C LYS A 84 10.08 -16.74 17.83
N GLY A 85 8.78 -16.63 17.65
CA GLY A 85 7.86 -17.70 17.95
C GLY A 85 7.99 -18.85 16.96
N ARG A 86 7.74 -20.08 17.42
CA ARG A 86 7.83 -21.29 16.61
C ARG A 86 6.49 -21.54 15.91
N PRO A 87 6.45 -21.71 14.58
CA PRO A 87 5.26 -22.26 13.93
C PRO A 87 5.15 -23.74 14.31
N GLU A 88 3.98 -24.15 14.80
CA GLU A 88 3.66 -25.55 15.15
C GLU A 88 2.45 -25.99 14.32
N PHE A 89 2.63 -26.05 13.00
CA PHE A 89 1.54 -26.37 12.07
C PHE A 89 1.47 -27.87 11.84
N GLY A 90 0.33 -28.49 12.18
CA GLY A 90 0.17 -29.94 12.12
C GLY A 90 -0.25 -30.51 10.76
N VAL A 91 -0.48 -29.65 9.74
CA VAL A 91 -0.92 -30.04 8.40
C VAL A 91 0.17 -29.72 7.37
N LEU A 92 0.52 -30.71 6.55
CA LEU A 92 1.39 -30.55 5.38
C LEU A 92 0.58 -30.72 4.09
N VAL A 93 0.70 -29.80 3.15
CA VAL A 93 0.09 -29.90 1.81
C VAL A 93 1.18 -30.20 0.80
N ILE A 94 1.13 -31.34 0.10
CA ILE A 94 2.10 -31.63 -0.98
C ILE A 94 1.93 -30.60 -2.10
N HIS A 95 3.03 -29.93 -2.47
CA HIS A 95 2.99 -28.91 -3.51
C HIS A 95 2.99 -29.57 -4.89
N PRO A 96 2.07 -29.21 -5.82
CA PRO A 96 1.94 -29.85 -7.13
C PRO A 96 3.03 -29.43 -8.14
N GLN A 97 4.19 -28.93 -7.68
CA GLN A 97 5.20 -28.34 -8.57
C GLN A 97 5.78 -29.39 -9.53
N THR A 98 5.97 -30.62 -9.07
CA THR A 98 6.49 -31.72 -9.91
C THR A 98 5.53 -32.04 -11.06
N SER A 99 4.23 -32.01 -10.80
CA SER A 99 3.21 -32.10 -11.85
C SER A 99 3.23 -30.90 -12.79
N ALA A 100 3.36 -29.68 -12.26
CA ALA A 100 3.42 -28.47 -13.08
C ALA A 100 4.55 -28.54 -14.13
N TRP A 101 5.68 -29.20 -13.81
CA TRP A 101 6.76 -29.43 -14.77
C TRP A 101 6.39 -30.32 -15.96
N LEU A 102 5.40 -31.22 -15.82
CA LEU A 102 4.90 -32.03 -16.93
C LEU A 102 3.99 -31.23 -17.88
N HIS A 103 3.33 -30.19 -17.35
CA HIS A 103 2.43 -29.30 -18.09
C HIS A 103 3.13 -28.08 -18.68
N PHE A 104 4.34 -27.76 -18.21
CA PHE A 104 5.06 -26.58 -18.65
C PHE A 104 5.64 -26.76 -20.06
N ASP A 105 5.33 -25.81 -20.93
CA ASP A 105 5.99 -25.63 -22.21
C ASP A 105 6.28 -24.15 -22.49
N HIS A 106 7.02 -23.86 -23.55
CA HIS A 106 7.31 -22.48 -23.97
C HIS A 106 6.14 -21.84 -24.76
N ALA A 107 4.92 -22.36 -24.62
CA ALA A 107 3.74 -21.97 -25.39
C ALA A 107 2.44 -22.06 -24.55
N ASP A 108 1.59 -23.05 -24.82
CA ASP A 108 0.20 -23.12 -24.39
C ASP A 108 0.03 -23.55 -22.91
N ASN A 109 1.02 -24.23 -22.33
CA ASN A 109 1.03 -24.70 -20.95
C ASN A 109 -0.26 -25.46 -20.56
N GLU A 110 -0.71 -26.37 -21.43
CA GLU A 110 -1.98 -27.07 -21.28
C GLU A 110 -2.11 -27.78 -19.91
N GLY A 111 -3.22 -27.55 -19.21
CA GLY A 111 -3.50 -28.14 -17.88
C GLY A 111 -2.86 -27.41 -16.69
N LEU A 112 -1.83 -26.58 -16.90
CA LEU A 112 -1.15 -25.87 -15.80
C LEU A 112 -2.08 -24.93 -15.02
N ASN A 113 -2.97 -24.22 -15.72
CA ASN A 113 -3.95 -23.33 -15.09
C ASN A 113 -4.99 -24.09 -14.25
N GLU A 114 -5.39 -25.29 -14.69
CA GLU A 114 -6.32 -26.14 -13.94
C GLU A 114 -5.67 -26.69 -12.67
N LEU A 115 -4.43 -27.21 -12.79
CA LEU A 115 -3.63 -27.66 -11.65
C LEU A 115 -3.43 -26.54 -10.61
N ASN A 116 -3.05 -25.34 -11.07
CA ASN A 116 -2.93 -24.17 -10.20
C ASN A 116 -4.28 -23.77 -9.59
N GLY A 117 -5.38 -23.83 -10.36
CA GLY A 117 -6.72 -23.56 -9.87
C GLY A 117 -7.13 -24.47 -8.71
N HIS A 118 -6.86 -25.78 -8.81
CA HIS A 118 -7.11 -26.73 -7.73
C HIS A 118 -6.25 -26.45 -6.50
N PHE A 119 -4.96 -26.18 -6.70
CA PHE A 119 -4.03 -25.84 -5.62
C PHE A 119 -4.45 -24.58 -4.85
N MET A 120 -4.80 -23.51 -5.58
CA MET A 120 -5.25 -22.26 -4.97
C MET A 120 -6.61 -22.43 -4.28
N ALA A 121 -7.53 -23.22 -4.84
CA ALA A 121 -8.82 -23.48 -4.21
C ALA A 121 -8.68 -24.24 -2.88
N LEU A 122 -7.80 -25.26 -2.82
CA LEU A 122 -7.48 -25.95 -1.56
C LEU A 122 -6.83 -25.00 -0.55
N THR A 123 -5.84 -24.21 -0.99
CA THR A 123 -5.17 -23.19 -0.16
C THR A 123 -6.18 -22.24 0.47
N HIS A 124 -7.09 -21.68 -0.33
CA HIS A 124 -8.13 -20.79 0.17
C HIS A 124 -9.13 -21.50 1.08
N ALA A 125 -9.48 -22.77 0.82
CA ALA A 125 -10.37 -23.52 1.70
C ALA A 125 -9.76 -23.70 3.10
N LEU A 126 -8.46 -24.02 3.17
CA LEU A 126 -7.71 -24.14 4.43
C LEU A 126 -7.60 -22.80 5.16
N GLU A 127 -7.20 -21.74 4.45
CA GLU A 127 -7.10 -20.39 5.03
C GLU A 127 -8.44 -19.90 5.59
N ARG A 128 -9.53 -20.03 4.82
CA ARG A 128 -10.88 -19.61 5.24
C ARG A 128 -11.41 -20.42 6.43
N ALA A 129 -10.88 -21.62 6.65
CA ALA A 129 -11.21 -22.48 7.78
C ALA A 129 -10.23 -22.31 8.97
N HIS A 130 -9.32 -21.33 8.90
CA HIS A 130 -8.28 -21.08 9.91
C HIS A 130 -7.37 -22.29 10.19
N VAL A 131 -7.15 -23.14 9.18
CA VAL A 131 -6.20 -24.26 9.28
C VAL A 131 -4.82 -23.74 8.93
N PRO A 132 -3.84 -23.77 9.85
CA PRO A 132 -2.45 -23.48 9.50
C PRO A 132 -1.79 -24.69 8.85
N PHE A 133 -1.03 -24.46 7.77
CA PHE A 133 -0.35 -25.51 7.02
C PHE A 133 0.98 -25.02 6.43
N HIS A 134 1.85 -25.96 6.08
CA HIS A 134 3.01 -25.73 5.23
C HIS A 134 2.85 -26.43 3.88
N TYR A 135 3.52 -25.93 2.85
CA TYR A 135 3.71 -26.65 1.61
C TYR A 135 4.90 -27.62 1.71
N GLY A 136 4.70 -28.86 1.29
CA GLY A 136 5.73 -29.89 1.16
C GLY A 136 6.26 -29.95 -0.28
N ASP A 137 7.46 -29.43 -0.49
CA ASP A 137 8.22 -29.64 -1.72
C ASP A 137 8.90 -31.02 -1.66
N GLU A 138 8.79 -31.79 -2.75
CA GLU A 138 9.28 -33.17 -2.79
C GLU A 138 10.80 -33.28 -2.62
N ARG A 139 11.58 -32.26 -3.05
CA ARG A 139 13.03 -32.25 -2.85
C ARG A 139 13.41 -31.94 -1.41
N ILE A 140 12.60 -31.14 -0.70
CA ILE A 140 12.74 -30.93 0.74
C ILE A 140 12.37 -32.21 1.50
N LEU A 141 11.29 -32.88 1.09
CA LEU A 141 10.85 -34.15 1.68
C LEU A 141 11.88 -35.27 1.52
N ASP A 142 12.46 -35.44 0.34
CA ASP A 142 13.55 -36.41 0.12
C ASP A 142 14.72 -36.19 1.09
N ARG A 143 15.17 -34.93 1.24
CA ARG A 143 16.36 -34.61 2.05
C ARG A 143 16.13 -34.60 3.55
N HIS A 144 14.91 -34.29 3.99
CA HIS A 144 14.63 -33.94 5.39
C HIS A 144 13.39 -34.62 5.97
N GLY A 145 12.63 -35.34 5.14
CA GLY A 145 11.43 -36.08 5.49
C GLY A 145 11.76 -37.41 6.16
N ARG A 146 11.05 -37.74 7.23
CA ARG A 146 11.09 -39.07 7.86
C ARG A 146 9.82 -39.33 8.66
N VAL A 147 9.50 -40.60 8.89
CA VAL A 147 8.35 -40.98 9.72
C VAL A 147 8.82 -41.23 11.15
N GLU A 148 8.14 -40.64 12.13
CA GLU A 148 8.35 -40.90 13.55
C GLU A 148 7.01 -41.22 14.22
N GLY A 149 6.79 -42.49 14.54
CA GLY A 149 5.46 -42.95 14.97
C GLY A 149 4.40 -42.68 13.91
N ALA A 150 3.25 -42.13 14.31
CA ALA A 150 2.17 -41.77 13.39
C ALA A 150 2.31 -40.37 12.78
N SER A 151 3.49 -39.73 12.86
CA SER A 151 3.72 -38.37 12.40
C SER A 151 4.78 -38.32 11.30
N LEU A 152 4.64 -37.35 10.39
CA LEU A 152 5.64 -37.03 9.38
C LEU A 152 6.50 -35.87 9.90
N GLN A 153 7.82 -36.06 9.93
CA GLN A 153 8.79 -35.03 10.31
C GLN A 153 9.45 -34.47 9.06
N VAL A 154 9.53 -33.14 8.94
CA VAL A 154 10.31 -32.47 7.89
C VAL A 154 11.17 -31.40 8.54
N GLY A 155 12.48 -31.65 8.60
CA GLY A 155 13.41 -30.79 9.33
C GLY A 155 13.04 -30.72 10.82
N THR A 156 12.58 -29.56 11.29
CA THR A 156 12.18 -29.29 12.69
C THR A 156 10.66 -29.28 12.90
N GLN A 157 9.89 -29.55 11.86
CA GLN A 157 8.42 -29.47 11.88
C GLN A 157 7.79 -30.86 11.88
N THR A 158 6.73 -31.02 12.67
CA THR A 158 6.00 -32.27 12.86
C THR A 158 4.57 -32.14 12.34
N TYR A 159 4.17 -33.03 11.45
CA TYR A 159 2.85 -33.05 10.84
C TYR A 159 2.08 -34.30 11.26
N GLY A 160 0.89 -34.10 11.81
CA GLY A 160 -0.05 -35.17 12.13
C GLY A 160 -1.01 -35.50 10.99
N MET A 161 -0.96 -34.72 9.90
CA MET A 161 -1.79 -34.89 8.72
C MET A 161 -1.06 -34.45 7.46
N VAL A 162 -1.20 -35.23 6.38
CA VAL A 162 -0.69 -34.89 5.05
C VAL A 162 -1.87 -34.82 4.08
N LEU A 163 -1.98 -33.71 3.37
CA LEU A 163 -2.94 -33.47 2.29
C LEU A 163 -2.22 -33.57 0.95
N VAL A 164 -2.74 -34.38 0.06
CA VAL A 164 -2.26 -34.48 -1.32
C VAL A 164 -3.34 -33.91 -2.25
N PRO A 165 -3.10 -32.73 -2.86
CA PRO A 165 -4.03 -32.14 -3.82
C PRO A 165 -4.02 -32.91 -5.14
N ALA A 166 -4.74 -32.38 -6.14
CA ALA A 166 -4.67 -32.89 -7.50
C ALA A 166 -3.21 -32.86 -7.98
N VAL A 167 -2.68 -34.04 -8.32
CA VAL A 167 -1.35 -34.25 -8.87
C VAL A 167 -1.38 -35.39 -9.88
N ASP A 168 -0.63 -35.25 -10.96
CA ASP A 168 -0.39 -36.30 -11.96
C ASP A 168 0.71 -37.26 -11.52
N THR A 169 1.75 -36.70 -10.87
CA THR A 169 2.95 -37.44 -10.49
C THR A 169 3.44 -37.12 -9.08
N LEU A 170 4.06 -38.12 -8.46
CA LEU A 170 4.86 -37.98 -7.24
C LEU A 170 6.27 -38.54 -7.47
N ALA A 171 7.26 -38.00 -6.76
CA ALA A 171 8.60 -38.58 -6.73
C ALA A 171 8.59 -39.97 -6.04
N ALA A 172 9.44 -40.89 -6.48
CA ALA A 172 9.52 -42.23 -5.87
C ALA A 172 9.80 -42.18 -4.36
N GLU A 173 10.65 -41.27 -3.92
CA GLU A 173 11.00 -41.05 -2.51
C GLU A 173 9.78 -40.53 -1.72
N THR A 174 8.99 -39.62 -2.30
CA THR A 174 7.72 -39.15 -1.70
C THR A 174 6.73 -40.31 -1.54
N VAL A 175 6.58 -41.15 -2.57
CA VAL A 175 5.70 -42.33 -2.51
C VAL A 175 6.12 -43.29 -1.39
N ALA A 176 7.42 -43.58 -1.27
CA ALA A 176 7.94 -44.42 -0.21
C ALA A 176 7.66 -43.83 1.18
N LEU A 177 7.93 -42.53 1.35
CA LEU A 177 7.70 -41.81 2.60
C LEU A 177 6.22 -41.78 3.01
N LEU A 178 5.32 -41.49 2.08
CA LEU A 178 3.87 -41.47 2.35
C LEU A 178 3.32 -42.87 2.63
N THR A 179 3.87 -43.91 1.99
CA THR A 179 3.51 -45.30 2.25
C THR A 179 3.91 -45.71 3.67
N GLU A 180 5.14 -45.37 4.09
CA GLU A 180 5.58 -45.61 5.47
C GLU A 180 4.73 -44.82 6.48
N TYR A 181 4.42 -43.56 6.18
CA TYR A 181 3.61 -42.71 7.05
C TYR A 181 2.20 -43.28 7.24
N ALA A 182 1.54 -43.68 6.16
CA ALA A 182 0.22 -44.32 6.20
C ALA A 182 0.26 -45.65 6.96
N ALA A 183 1.28 -46.49 6.73
CA ALA A 183 1.44 -47.78 7.42
C ALA A 183 1.63 -47.64 8.94
N ASN A 184 2.21 -46.52 9.40
CA ASN A 184 2.35 -46.21 10.83
C ASN A 184 1.12 -45.50 11.44
N GLY A 185 0.00 -45.41 10.71
CA GLY A 185 -1.24 -44.81 11.19
C GLY A 185 -1.34 -43.30 10.99
N GLY A 186 -0.48 -42.73 10.16
CA GLY A 186 -0.55 -41.33 9.75
C GLY A 186 -1.84 -41.00 9.02
N ARG A 187 -2.37 -39.79 9.23
CA ARG A 187 -3.57 -39.29 8.56
C ARG A 187 -3.20 -38.75 7.18
N LEU A 188 -3.57 -39.48 6.12
CA LEU A 188 -3.37 -39.10 4.73
C LEU A 188 -4.72 -38.77 4.10
N VAL A 189 -4.82 -37.63 3.42
CA VAL A 189 -6.04 -37.23 2.71
C VAL A 189 -5.72 -36.86 1.27
N TRP A 190 -6.49 -37.42 0.35
CA TRP A 190 -6.40 -37.18 -1.08
C TRP A 190 -7.60 -36.35 -1.54
N THR A 191 -7.34 -35.32 -2.34
CA THR A 191 -8.40 -34.48 -2.93
C THR A 191 -8.12 -34.17 -4.39
N GLY A 192 -9.15 -34.18 -5.22
CA GLY A 192 -9.01 -33.99 -6.67
C GLY A 192 -8.48 -35.22 -7.39
N GLN A 193 -7.76 -35.01 -8.49
CA GLN A 193 -7.19 -36.10 -9.29
C GLN A 193 -6.10 -36.85 -8.52
N LEU A 194 -6.24 -38.18 -8.42
CA LEU A 194 -5.22 -39.05 -7.84
C LEU A 194 -4.02 -39.22 -8.79
N PRO A 195 -2.79 -39.32 -8.27
CA PRO A 195 -1.59 -39.52 -9.08
C PRO A 195 -1.66 -40.83 -9.85
N GLY A 196 -1.27 -40.77 -11.13
CA GLY A 196 -1.09 -41.95 -11.99
C GLY A 196 0.38 -42.28 -12.27
N LEU A 197 1.29 -41.36 -11.96
CA LEU A 197 2.70 -41.43 -12.37
C LEU A 197 3.65 -41.35 -11.16
N VAL A 198 4.71 -42.14 -11.19
CA VAL A 198 5.87 -41.98 -10.29
C VAL A 198 7.07 -41.61 -11.15
N ASP A 199 7.72 -40.49 -10.84
CA ASP A 199 8.80 -39.90 -11.65
C ASP A 199 8.41 -39.76 -13.14
N GLY A 200 7.16 -39.41 -13.41
CA GLY A 200 6.62 -39.27 -14.78
C GLY A 200 6.30 -40.59 -15.51
N ALA A 201 6.46 -41.75 -14.88
CA ALA A 201 6.12 -43.05 -15.46
C ALA A 201 4.96 -43.73 -14.72
N ALA A 202 4.08 -44.43 -15.45
CA ALA A 202 2.99 -45.19 -14.83
C ALA A 202 3.53 -46.24 -13.86
N SER A 203 2.99 -46.29 -12.64
CA SER A 203 3.46 -47.18 -11.58
C SER A 203 2.31 -47.79 -10.78
N PRO A 204 2.28 -49.12 -10.58
CA PRO A 204 1.26 -49.77 -9.77
C PRO A 204 1.36 -49.44 -8.28
N ALA A 205 2.50 -48.92 -7.80
CA ALA A 205 2.71 -48.58 -6.38
C ALA A 205 1.72 -47.53 -5.85
N LEU A 206 1.16 -46.70 -6.74
CA LEU A 206 0.19 -45.67 -6.39
C LEU A 206 -1.19 -46.24 -6.05
N ALA A 207 -1.55 -47.41 -6.58
CA ALA A 207 -2.86 -48.02 -6.30
C ALA A 207 -2.98 -48.40 -4.81
N ASP A 208 -1.95 -49.03 -4.25
CA ASP A 208 -1.92 -49.42 -2.84
C ASP A 208 -1.81 -48.21 -1.91
N LEU A 209 -1.08 -47.17 -2.31
CA LEU A 209 -0.92 -45.95 -1.52
C LEU A 209 -2.20 -45.11 -1.51
N THR A 210 -2.83 -44.86 -2.66
CA THR A 210 -4.07 -44.07 -2.75
C THR A 210 -5.27 -44.77 -2.11
N ALA A 211 -5.26 -46.10 -2.04
CA ALA A 211 -6.23 -46.87 -1.27
C ALA A 211 -6.06 -46.69 0.27
N GLN A 212 -4.91 -46.18 0.71
CA GLN A 212 -4.66 -45.79 2.09
C GLN A 212 -5.01 -44.31 2.30
N GLY A 213 -5.60 -43.99 3.45
CA GLY A 213 -6.06 -42.64 3.76
C GLY A 213 -7.51 -42.37 3.35
N THR A 214 -7.94 -41.13 3.51
CA THR A 214 -9.30 -40.67 3.18
C THR A 214 -9.29 -39.96 1.84
N GLN A 215 -10.16 -40.39 0.93
CA GLN A 215 -10.38 -39.67 -0.34
C GLN A 215 -11.59 -38.76 -0.19
N THR A 216 -11.46 -37.51 -0.61
CA THR A 216 -12.53 -36.52 -0.57
C THR A 216 -12.76 -35.96 -1.97
N GLU A 217 -14.02 -35.89 -2.38
CA GLU A 217 -14.40 -35.37 -3.70
C GLU A 217 -14.37 -33.83 -3.76
N ASP A 218 -14.46 -33.16 -2.61
CA ASP A 218 -14.46 -31.70 -2.50
C ASP A 218 -13.63 -31.18 -1.31
N TYR A 219 -13.39 -29.86 -1.30
CA TYR A 219 -12.62 -29.21 -0.25
C TYR A 219 -13.37 -29.12 1.09
N ALA A 220 -14.71 -29.17 1.08
CA ALA A 220 -15.49 -29.18 2.32
C ALA A 220 -15.24 -30.50 3.10
N GLY A 221 -15.16 -31.62 2.38
CA GLY A 221 -14.73 -32.90 2.91
C GLY A 221 -13.32 -32.86 3.50
N VAL A 222 -12.38 -32.18 2.83
CA VAL A 222 -11.03 -31.95 3.38
C VAL A 222 -11.12 -31.22 4.72
N ILE A 223 -11.84 -30.09 4.80
CA ILE A 223 -11.95 -29.30 6.04
C ILE A 223 -12.63 -30.09 7.17
N ALA A 224 -13.61 -30.93 6.84
CA ALA A 224 -14.31 -31.79 7.80
C ALA A 224 -13.43 -32.95 8.29
N ALA A 225 -12.50 -33.43 7.46
CA ALA A 225 -11.52 -34.46 7.84
C ALA A 225 -10.42 -33.92 8.75
N ILE A 226 -10.21 -32.60 8.79
CA ILE A 226 -9.19 -31.97 9.63
C ILE A 226 -9.69 -31.92 11.09
N PRO A 227 -9.00 -32.60 12.01
CA PRO A 227 -9.32 -32.61 13.43
C PRO A 227 -9.28 -31.20 14.06
N SER A 228 -10.07 -31.00 15.12
CA SER A 228 -10.09 -29.71 15.83
C SER A 228 -8.76 -29.38 16.48
N GLU A 229 -7.98 -30.38 16.95
CA GLU A 229 -6.66 -30.14 17.54
C GLU A 229 -5.64 -29.53 16.57
N LEU A 230 -5.90 -29.60 15.26
CA LEU A 230 -5.05 -28.99 14.22
C LEU A 230 -5.53 -27.58 13.83
N LYS A 231 -6.54 -27.02 14.53
CA LYS A 231 -7.11 -25.69 14.32
C LYS A 231 -6.93 -24.85 15.60
N PRO A 232 -5.71 -24.32 15.87
CA PRO A 232 -5.39 -23.65 17.14
C PRO A 232 -6.12 -22.31 17.34
N VAL A 233 -6.72 -21.77 16.28
CA VAL A 233 -7.45 -20.51 16.28
C VAL A 233 -8.73 -20.68 15.46
N SER A 234 -9.84 -20.13 15.95
CA SER A 234 -11.10 -20.05 15.22
C SER A 234 -11.69 -18.65 15.36
N VAL A 235 -12.25 -18.13 14.27
CA VAL A 235 -12.90 -16.83 14.24
C VAL A 235 -14.29 -16.98 13.64
N THR A 236 -15.32 -16.67 14.42
CA THR A 236 -16.71 -16.75 13.99
C THR A 236 -17.46 -15.45 14.24
N ASN A 237 -18.64 -15.29 13.66
CA ASN A 237 -19.61 -14.30 14.14
C ASN A 237 -20.36 -14.82 15.38
N ALA A 238 -21.32 -14.02 15.89
CA ALA A 238 -22.14 -14.39 17.04
C ALA A 238 -23.04 -15.62 16.80
N ASP A 239 -23.36 -15.93 15.55
CA ASP A 239 -24.16 -17.11 15.15
C ASP A 239 -23.30 -18.36 14.95
N GLY A 240 -21.98 -18.29 15.21
CA GLY A 240 -21.04 -19.40 15.06
C GLY A 240 -20.59 -19.67 13.62
N GLN A 241 -20.90 -18.78 12.67
CA GLN A 241 -20.42 -18.90 11.29
C GLN A 241 -18.99 -18.38 11.16
N VAL A 242 -18.14 -19.15 10.47
CA VAL A 242 -16.72 -18.81 10.27
C VAL A 242 -16.58 -17.52 9.46
N LEU A 243 -15.77 -16.58 9.96
CA LEU A 243 -15.48 -15.33 9.28
C LEU A 243 -14.31 -15.50 8.32
N THR A 244 -14.61 -15.90 7.08
CA THR A 244 -13.62 -16.29 6.07
C THR A 244 -12.70 -15.16 5.59
N ALA A 245 -13.04 -13.90 5.87
CA ALA A 245 -12.22 -12.74 5.54
C ALA A 245 -11.11 -12.49 6.58
N ILE A 246 -11.18 -13.11 7.76
CA ILE A 246 -10.17 -12.96 8.80
C ILE A 246 -9.10 -14.04 8.60
N GLY A 247 -7.89 -13.64 8.22
CA GLY A 247 -6.74 -14.54 8.27
C GLY A 247 -6.26 -14.69 9.71
N ALA A 248 -5.73 -15.86 10.07
CA ALA A 248 -5.16 -16.11 11.39
C ALA A 248 -3.85 -16.91 11.30
N THR A 249 -2.90 -16.56 12.17
CA THR A 249 -1.69 -17.36 12.38
C THR A 249 -1.35 -17.36 13.87
N SER A 250 -0.67 -18.41 14.33
CA SER A 250 -0.18 -18.49 15.70
C SER A 250 1.28 -18.93 15.75
N ARG A 251 1.95 -18.54 16.83
CA ARG A 251 3.30 -18.99 17.17
C ARG A 251 3.37 -19.37 18.63
N THR A 252 4.02 -20.48 18.92
CA THR A 252 4.35 -20.90 20.28
C THR A 252 5.62 -20.17 20.74
N LEU A 253 5.55 -19.51 21.88
CA LEU A 253 6.64 -18.72 22.47
C LEU A 253 7.53 -19.59 23.37
N GLU A 254 8.68 -19.05 23.80
CA GLU A 254 9.66 -19.78 24.62
C GLU A 254 9.13 -20.16 26.00
N ASP A 255 8.23 -19.37 26.57
CA ASP A 255 7.59 -19.59 27.86
C ASP A 255 6.39 -20.54 27.80
N GLY A 256 6.08 -21.09 26.62
CA GLY A 256 4.92 -21.94 26.37
C GLY A 256 3.64 -21.16 26.04
N GLY A 257 3.66 -19.83 26.16
CA GLY A 257 2.57 -18.97 25.71
C GLY A 257 2.45 -18.96 24.18
N ARG A 258 1.43 -18.25 23.68
CA ARG A 258 1.16 -18.15 22.24
C ARG A 258 1.04 -16.70 21.82
N PHE A 259 1.59 -16.39 20.66
CA PHE A 259 1.26 -15.17 19.93
C PHE A 259 0.27 -15.51 18.83
N VAL A 260 -0.92 -14.89 18.86
CA VAL A 260 -1.93 -15.04 17.81
C VAL A 260 -2.06 -13.73 17.06
N PHE A 261 -1.91 -13.78 15.74
CA PHE A 261 -2.05 -12.62 14.88
C PHE A 261 -3.16 -12.85 13.86
N LEU A 262 -4.11 -11.91 13.82
CA LEU A 262 -5.27 -11.95 12.94
C LEU A 262 -5.32 -10.69 12.10
N ALA A 263 -5.67 -10.84 10.82
CA ALA A 263 -5.78 -9.73 9.89
C ALA A 263 -7.07 -9.83 9.08
N ASN A 264 -7.85 -8.75 9.06
CA ASN A 264 -9.00 -8.63 8.18
C ASN A 264 -8.52 -8.36 6.75
N SER A 265 -8.70 -9.35 5.87
CA SER A 265 -8.28 -9.23 4.47
C SER A 265 -9.23 -8.38 3.63
N ASP A 266 -10.41 -8.02 4.13
CA ASP A 266 -11.35 -7.13 3.44
C ASP A 266 -11.06 -5.65 3.77
N ALA A 267 -10.63 -4.88 2.77
CA ALA A 267 -10.34 -3.45 2.89
C ALA A 267 -11.59 -2.55 3.01
N ASN A 268 -12.78 -3.09 2.74
CA ASN A 268 -14.04 -2.34 2.65
C ASN A 268 -15.04 -2.70 3.75
N GLN A 269 -14.92 -3.88 4.37
CA GLN A 269 -15.88 -4.37 5.37
C GLN A 269 -15.23 -4.66 6.72
N GLY A 270 -15.85 -4.20 7.80
CA GLY A 270 -15.55 -4.61 9.18
C GLY A 270 -16.41 -5.78 9.65
N PHE A 271 -15.97 -6.48 10.69
CA PHE A 271 -16.63 -7.68 11.22
C PHE A 271 -16.73 -7.66 12.75
N SER A 272 -17.90 -8.02 13.27
CA SER A 272 -18.05 -8.38 14.69
C SER A 272 -17.75 -9.87 14.84
N ALA A 273 -16.70 -10.19 15.59
CA ALA A 273 -16.10 -11.50 15.68
C ALA A 273 -16.08 -12.03 17.13
N VAL A 274 -16.06 -13.35 17.23
CA VAL A 274 -15.70 -14.13 18.41
C VAL A 274 -14.45 -14.90 18.06
N VAL A 275 -13.32 -14.51 18.65
CA VAL A 275 -12.02 -15.18 18.47
C VAL A 275 -11.86 -16.22 19.57
N ARG A 276 -11.52 -17.44 19.18
CA ARG A 276 -11.22 -18.57 20.07
C ARG A 276 -9.81 -19.06 19.83
N CYS A 277 -9.07 -19.28 20.90
CA CYS A 277 -7.74 -19.85 20.84
C CYS A 277 -7.38 -20.54 22.16
N LEU A 278 -6.53 -21.56 22.09
CA LEU A 278 -6.09 -22.31 23.25
C LEU A 278 -5.36 -21.41 24.25
N GLY A 279 -5.76 -21.48 25.52
CA GLY A 279 -5.17 -20.73 26.63
C GLY A 279 -6.15 -20.48 27.78
N ALA A 280 -5.65 -19.84 28.84
CA ALA A 280 -6.41 -19.51 30.05
C ALA A 280 -6.53 -18.01 30.31
N SER A 281 -5.65 -17.17 29.73
CA SER A 281 -5.76 -15.71 29.79
C SER A 281 -5.16 -15.05 28.55
N VAL A 282 -5.57 -13.82 28.23
CA VAL A 282 -5.13 -13.12 27.01
C VAL A 282 -5.02 -11.60 27.22
N ALA A 283 -4.03 -10.99 26.57
CA ALA A 283 -3.89 -9.55 26.43
C ALA A 283 -3.73 -9.14 24.96
N ARG A 284 -4.20 -7.94 24.61
CA ARG A 284 -3.91 -7.33 23.31
C ARG A 284 -2.46 -6.87 23.30
N PHE A 285 -1.72 -7.24 22.27
CA PHE A 285 -0.47 -6.56 21.94
C PHE A 285 -0.79 -5.33 21.09
N VAL A 286 -0.21 -4.18 21.43
CA VAL A 286 -0.34 -2.94 20.66
C VAL A 286 0.97 -2.71 19.91
N PRO A 287 1.06 -3.07 18.62
CA PRO A 287 2.29 -2.95 17.85
C PRO A 287 2.82 -1.52 17.79
N GLU A 288 1.97 -0.51 17.86
CA GLU A 288 2.32 0.91 17.78
C GLU A 288 3.20 1.35 18.96
N THR A 289 2.88 0.90 20.18
CA THR A 289 3.60 1.27 21.41
C THR A 289 4.58 0.18 21.86
N GLY A 290 4.29 -1.08 21.51
CA GLY A 290 4.97 -2.26 22.04
C GLY A 290 4.46 -2.69 23.42
N GLU A 291 3.37 -2.09 23.90
CA GLU A 291 2.75 -2.43 25.18
C GLU A 291 1.66 -3.49 25.03
N THR A 292 1.18 -3.99 26.17
CA THR A 292 0.02 -4.87 26.24
C THR A 292 -1.13 -4.20 26.95
N GLU A 293 -2.34 -4.37 26.41
CA GLU A 293 -3.57 -3.84 26.99
C GLU A 293 -4.52 -4.98 27.37
N PRO A 294 -5.28 -4.86 28.47
CA PRO A 294 -6.28 -5.83 28.83
C PRO A 294 -7.43 -5.80 27.80
N LEU A 295 -8.03 -6.97 27.53
CA LEU A 295 -9.20 -7.12 26.67
C LEU A 295 -10.37 -7.71 27.47
N VAL A 296 -11.58 -7.51 26.96
CA VAL A 296 -12.73 -8.31 27.40
C VAL A 296 -12.54 -9.73 26.85
N PHE A 297 -12.50 -10.73 27.72
CA PHE A 297 -12.47 -12.14 27.34
C PHE A 297 -13.16 -13.03 28.38
N GLY A 298 -13.61 -14.21 27.92
CA GLY A 298 -14.05 -15.32 28.78
C GLY A 298 -13.15 -16.54 28.59
N VAL A 299 -13.39 -17.59 29.37
CA VAL A 299 -12.71 -18.88 29.26
C VAL A 299 -13.76 -19.99 29.18
N GLU A 300 -13.67 -20.84 28.15
CA GLU A 300 -14.54 -22.00 27.94
C GLU A 300 -13.67 -23.23 27.71
N GLY A 301 -13.63 -24.15 28.68
CA GLY A 301 -12.73 -25.30 28.60
C GLY A 301 -11.26 -24.88 28.68
N ASP A 302 -10.49 -25.20 27.65
CA ASP A 302 -9.08 -24.84 27.45
C ASP A 302 -8.88 -23.70 26.45
N GLU A 303 -9.94 -22.97 26.09
CA GLU A 303 -9.91 -21.84 25.18
C GLU A 303 -10.27 -20.52 25.86
N VAL A 304 -9.57 -19.46 25.47
CA VAL A 304 -10.02 -18.08 25.69
C VAL A 304 -10.99 -17.66 24.57
N VAL A 305 -12.00 -16.88 24.94
CA VAL A 305 -13.06 -16.39 24.04
C VAL A 305 -13.07 -14.88 24.05
N VAL A 306 -12.71 -14.26 22.92
CA VAL A 306 -12.52 -12.81 22.81
C VAL A 306 -13.56 -12.23 21.83
N PRO A 307 -14.59 -11.51 22.30
CA PRO A 307 -15.42 -10.69 21.43
C PRO A 307 -14.61 -9.50 20.91
N TYR A 308 -14.53 -9.34 19.59
CA TYR A 308 -13.74 -8.26 18.98
C TYR A 308 -14.42 -7.69 17.72
N ALA A 309 -14.29 -6.39 17.51
CA ALA A 309 -14.78 -5.72 16.31
C ALA A 309 -13.60 -5.35 15.41
N PHE A 310 -13.43 -6.09 14.31
CA PHE A 310 -12.48 -5.74 13.27
C PHE A 310 -13.05 -4.58 12.45
N VAL A 311 -12.28 -3.49 12.33
CA VAL A 311 -12.52 -2.51 11.27
C VAL A 311 -12.08 -3.08 9.92
N GLN A 312 -12.53 -2.46 8.83
CA GLN A 312 -12.05 -2.78 7.49
C GLN A 312 -10.52 -2.69 7.43
N GLY A 313 -9.86 -3.72 6.88
CA GLY A 313 -8.40 -3.84 6.83
C GLY A 313 -7.69 -3.91 8.20
N GLY A 314 -8.43 -3.99 9.30
CA GLY A 314 -7.89 -3.98 10.66
C GLY A 314 -7.25 -5.31 11.08
N SER A 315 -6.45 -5.28 12.13
CA SER A 315 -5.78 -6.46 12.69
C SER A 315 -5.95 -6.58 14.20
N LEU A 316 -5.60 -7.74 14.73
CA LEU A 316 -5.57 -8.03 16.17
C LEU A 316 -4.34 -8.89 16.46
N ALA A 317 -3.52 -8.45 17.41
CA ALA A 317 -2.38 -9.21 17.92
C ALA A 317 -2.63 -9.55 19.39
N LEU A 318 -2.45 -10.81 19.77
CA LEU A 318 -2.75 -11.33 21.10
C LEU A 318 -1.56 -12.06 21.68
N PHE A 319 -1.26 -11.80 22.94
CA PHE A 319 -0.48 -12.70 23.78
C PHE A 319 -1.43 -13.54 24.62
N VAL A 320 -1.34 -14.85 24.47
CA VAL A 320 -2.20 -15.83 25.13
C VAL A 320 -1.32 -16.68 26.04
N SER A 321 -1.77 -16.89 27.28
CA SER A 321 -1.06 -17.66 28.29
C SER A 321 -1.90 -18.81 28.80
N ASP A 322 -1.26 -19.93 29.12
CA ASP A 322 -1.90 -21.07 29.81
C ASP A 322 -2.03 -20.82 31.33
N ASP A 323 -1.44 -19.74 31.85
CA ASP A 323 -1.65 -19.28 33.24
C ASP A 323 -2.83 -18.30 33.32
N PRO A 324 -3.93 -18.63 34.04
CA PRO A 324 -5.07 -17.74 34.20
C PRO A 324 -4.74 -16.43 34.95
N ALA A 325 -3.62 -16.37 35.69
CA ALA A 325 -3.18 -15.18 36.42
C ALA A 325 -2.28 -14.25 35.58
N ALA A 326 -1.84 -14.66 34.39
CA ALA A 326 -0.90 -13.88 33.57
C ALA A 326 -1.54 -12.59 33.02
N HIS A 327 -2.83 -12.63 32.66
CA HIS A 327 -3.55 -11.47 32.13
C HIS A 327 -4.90 -11.29 32.82
N THR A 328 -5.26 -10.03 33.07
CA THR A 328 -6.54 -9.66 33.69
C THR A 328 -7.52 -9.17 32.63
N ALA A 329 -8.76 -9.64 32.70
CA ALA A 329 -9.83 -9.19 31.80
C ALA A 329 -10.17 -7.71 32.05
N ALA A 330 -10.37 -6.96 30.97
CA ALA A 330 -10.87 -5.59 31.03
C ALA A 330 -12.39 -5.57 31.28
N GLU A 331 -12.87 -4.49 31.88
CA GLU A 331 -14.29 -4.13 31.85
C GLU A 331 -14.64 -3.51 30.48
N PRO A 332 -15.86 -3.72 29.96
CA PRO A 332 -16.31 -3.05 28.75
C PRO A 332 -16.23 -1.52 28.87
N THR A 333 -15.48 -0.87 27.99
CA THR A 333 -15.35 0.58 27.99
C THR A 333 -16.70 1.24 27.68
N ALA A 334 -17.06 2.26 28.46
CA ALA A 334 -18.27 3.04 28.20
C ALA A 334 -18.18 3.73 26.83
N ARG A 335 -19.28 3.69 26.07
CA ARG A 335 -19.35 4.40 24.78
C ARG A 335 -19.30 5.90 25.01
N ARG A 336 -18.40 6.57 24.30
CA ARG A 336 -18.34 8.03 24.20
C ARG A 336 -19.17 8.53 23.02
N THR A 337 -19.73 9.73 23.14
CA THR A 337 -20.56 10.33 22.09
C THR A 337 -19.71 11.23 21.18
N PRO A 338 -19.71 11.02 19.86
CA PRO A 338 -19.01 11.90 18.93
C PRO A 338 -19.45 13.36 19.08
N LEU A 339 -18.53 14.30 18.84
CA LEU A 339 -18.89 15.70 18.60
C LEU A 339 -19.87 15.77 17.41
N ALA A 340 -20.90 16.61 17.54
CA ALA A 340 -21.94 16.72 16.52
C ALA A 340 -21.36 17.36 15.23
N SER A 341 -21.71 16.83 14.06
CA SER A 341 -21.19 17.34 12.78
C SER A 341 -21.56 18.80 12.53
N GLU A 342 -22.71 19.26 13.04
CA GLU A 342 -23.11 20.67 12.98
C GLU A 342 -22.18 21.58 13.78
N THR A 343 -21.51 21.06 14.81
CA THR A 343 -20.50 21.80 15.60
C THR A 343 -19.23 22.03 14.78
N LEU A 344 -18.92 21.10 13.86
CA LEU A 344 -17.70 21.11 13.04
C LEU A 344 -17.92 21.78 11.67
N ALA A 345 -19.18 21.89 11.21
CA ALA A 345 -19.58 22.47 9.93
C ALA A 345 -19.25 23.97 9.80
N GLY A 346 -19.06 24.45 8.56
CA GLY A 346 -18.71 25.84 8.23
C GLY A 346 -17.20 26.07 8.11
N GLU A 347 -16.79 27.33 8.12
CA GLU A 347 -15.40 27.76 7.86
C GLU A 347 -14.44 27.39 8.99
N TRP A 348 -13.20 27.09 8.59
CA TRP A 348 -12.01 26.82 9.40
C TRP A 348 -10.87 27.70 8.88
N ASP A 349 -10.12 28.32 9.77
CA ASP A 349 -8.95 29.12 9.39
C ASP A 349 -7.85 28.19 8.84
N LEU A 350 -7.28 28.58 7.70
CA LEU A 350 -6.25 27.82 6.99
C LEU A 350 -4.86 28.41 7.25
N GLU A 351 -3.92 27.55 7.65
CA GLU A 351 -2.50 27.86 7.72
C GLU A 351 -1.71 26.80 6.93
N LEU A 352 -0.93 27.24 5.95
CA LEU A 352 -0.01 26.35 5.24
C LEU A 352 1.31 26.22 6.02
N VAL A 353 1.72 24.98 6.31
CA VAL A 353 3.07 24.70 6.84
C VAL A 353 4.06 24.51 5.69
N ASP A 354 3.62 23.81 4.64
CA ASP A 354 4.33 23.70 3.36
C ASP A 354 3.65 24.57 2.28
N PRO A 355 4.40 25.09 1.29
CA PRO A 355 3.82 25.88 0.22
C PRO A 355 2.83 25.08 -0.63
N ASN A 356 1.83 25.76 -1.19
CA ASN A 356 0.99 25.20 -2.24
C ASN A 356 1.78 25.13 -3.55
N ALA A 357 1.26 24.39 -4.53
CA ALA A 357 1.92 24.18 -5.80
C ALA A 357 0.97 24.37 -7.00
N LEU A 358 1.56 24.54 -8.18
CA LEU A 358 0.93 24.40 -9.49
C LEU A 358 1.89 23.59 -10.37
N THR A 359 1.46 22.43 -10.85
CA THR A 359 2.20 21.63 -11.83
C THR A 359 2.02 22.23 -13.22
N LEU A 360 3.14 22.47 -13.91
CA LEU A 360 3.19 22.94 -15.29
C LEU A 360 3.80 21.82 -16.15
N ASP A 361 2.93 20.97 -16.67
CA ASP A 361 3.28 19.83 -17.54
C ASP A 361 2.73 19.98 -18.95
N ARG A 362 2.18 21.15 -19.31
CA ARG A 362 1.76 21.50 -20.67
C ARG A 362 2.50 22.74 -21.17
N CYS A 363 2.97 22.69 -22.41
CA CYS A 363 3.75 23.76 -23.02
C CYS A 363 3.65 23.78 -24.54
N THR A 364 3.95 24.93 -25.14
CA THR A 364 4.29 24.99 -26.57
C THR A 364 5.73 24.52 -26.75
N ILE A 365 5.93 23.59 -27.68
CA ILE A 365 7.20 22.89 -27.93
C ILE A 365 7.77 23.35 -29.27
N LEU A 366 9.00 23.83 -29.26
CA LEU A 366 9.74 24.15 -30.48
C LEU A 366 11.04 23.34 -30.55
N PHE A 367 11.33 22.80 -31.74
CA PHE A 367 12.61 22.16 -32.08
C PHE A 367 13.30 22.97 -33.17
N ASP A 368 14.55 23.36 -32.92
CA ASP A 368 15.39 24.15 -33.83
C ASP A 368 14.70 25.43 -34.34
N GLY A 369 13.88 26.05 -33.48
CA GLY A 369 13.13 27.28 -33.77
C GLY A 369 11.77 27.09 -34.43
N GLU A 370 11.39 25.87 -34.79
CA GLU A 370 10.11 25.55 -35.42
C GLU A 370 9.12 24.99 -34.40
N VAL A 371 7.85 25.43 -34.45
CA VAL A 371 6.79 24.92 -33.58
C VAL A 371 6.44 23.48 -33.96
N VAL A 372 6.64 22.56 -33.01
CA VAL A 372 6.32 21.14 -33.16
C VAL A 372 4.92 20.83 -32.62
N ALA A 373 4.53 21.45 -31.52
CA ALA A 373 3.19 21.34 -30.94
C ALA A 373 2.88 22.55 -30.06
N GLU A 374 1.61 22.90 -29.96
CA GLU A 374 1.09 23.96 -29.07
C GLU A 374 0.27 23.32 -27.95
N ASP A 375 0.40 23.84 -26.73
CA ASP A 375 -0.29 23.34 -25.53
C ASP A 375 -0.27 21.79 -25.45
N GLU A 376 0.94 21.23 -25.42
CA GLU A 376 1.14 19.79 -25.44
C GLU A 376 1.82 19.31 -24.16
N HIS A 377 1.48 18.10 -23.72
CA HIS A 377 2.00 17.52 -22.50
C HIS A 377 3.50 17.23 -22.63
N ILE A 378 4.27 17.65 -21.62
CA ILE A 378 5.73 17.64 -21.56
C ILE A 378 6.33 16.24 -21.79
N SER A 379 5.59 15.17 -21.45
CA SER A 379 6.05 13.80 -21.62
C SER A 379 6.40 13.43 -23.06
N VAL A 380 5.88 14.14 -24.07
CA VAL A 380 6.18 13.83 -25.48
C VAL A 380 7.52 14.39 -25.93
N VAL A 381 8.03 15.45 -25.26
CA VAL A 381 9.21 16.22 -25.71
C VAL A 381 10.42 15.33 -25.86
N GLN A 382 10.80 14.62 -24.79
CA GLN A 382 11.99 13.79 -24.77
C GLN A 382 11.92 12.68 -25.84
N TRP A 383 10.76 12.02 -25.99
CA TRP A 383 10.62 10.90 -26.92
C TRP A 383 10.67 11.36 -28.38
N ARG A 384 9.96 12.44 -28.73
CA ARG A 384 10.02 13.02 -30.07
C ARG A 384 11.44 13.51 -30.40
N ALA A 385 12.17 14.08 -29.43
CA ALA A 385 13.56 14.48 -29.63
C ALA A 385 14.51 13.27 -29.79
N LEU A 386 14.30 12.18 -29.03
CA LEU A 386 15.07 10.94 -29.15
C LEU A 386 14.92 10.27 -30.52
N GLU A 387 13.75 10.35 -31.15
CA GLU A 387 13.49 9.81 -32.49
C GLU A 387 14.32 10.47 -33.59
N LEU A 388 14.79 11.69 -33.37
CA LEU A 388 15.64 12.40 -34.34
C LEU A 388 17.09 11.88 -34.36
N GLU A 389 17.50 11.09 -33.35
CA GLU A 389 18.87 10.56 -33.18
C GLU A 389 19.98 11.60 -33.38
N ARG A 390 19.73 12.85 -32.97
CA ARG A 390 20.69 13.98 -33.01
C ARG A 390 20.44 14.96 -31.87
N ALA A 391 21.37 15.89 -31.70
CA ALA A 391 21.14 17.06 -30.85
C ALA A 391 20.03 17.96 -31.45
N VAL A 392 19.21 18.53 -30.57
CA VAL A 392 18.07 19.40 -30.91
C VAL A 392 18.08 20.60 -29.98
N ASP A 393 17.98 21.80 -30.54
CA ASP A 393 17.75 23.00 -29.73
C ASP A 393 16.26 23.04 -29.37
N ILE A 394 15.95 22.87 -28.08
CA ILE A 394 14.59 22.83 -27.57
C ILE A 394 14.22 24.16 -26.94
N GLU A 395 13.01 24.63 -27.22
CA GLU A 395 12.37 25.74 -26.52
C GLU A 395 10.98 25.32 -26.04
N LEU A 396 10.72 25.50 -24.75
CA LEU A 396 9.49 25.12 -24.08
C LEU A 396 8.85 26.39 -23.51
N ARG A 397 7.62 26.70 -23.89
CA ARG A 397 6.88 27.87 -23.41
C ARG A 397 5.69 27.44 -22.57
N PHE A 398 5.73 27.75 -21.28
CA PHE A 398 4.68 27.45 -20.31
C PHE A 398 3.86 28.72 -20.05
N ALA A 399 2.55 28.60 -20.20
CA ALA A 399 1.62 29.68 -19.89
C ALA A 399 1.19 29.60 -18.42
N VAL A 400 1.15 30.74 -17.74
CA VAL A 400 0.67 30.85 -16.36
C VAL A 400 -0.32 32.01 -16.29
N GLN A 401 -1.51 31.75 -15.77
CA GLN A 401 -2.54 32.76 -15.59
C GLN A 401 -2.69 33.11 -14.12
N THR A 402 -2.83 34.40 -13.83
CA THR A 402 -3.10 34.92 -12.48
C THR A 402 -4.45 35.66 -12.48
N ALA A 403 -5.15 35.61 -11.35
CA ALA A 403 -6.44 36.27 -11.18
C ALA A 403 -6.32 37.80 -11.33
N ALA A 404 -7.40 38.44 -11.76
CA ALA A 404 -7.45 39.90 -11.85
C ALA A 404 -7.17 40.56 -10.49
N GLY A 405 -6.34 41.61 -10.50
CA GLY A 405 -5.88 42.31 -9.31
C GLY A 405 -4.92 41.53 -8.41
N TYR A 406 -4.42 40.37 -8.85
CA TYR A 406 -3.49 39.55 -8.07
C TYR A 406 -2.09 39.54 -8.69
N THR A 407 -1.09 39.72 -7.84
CA THR A 407 0.32 39.50 -8.17
C THR A 407 0.84 38.43 -7.22
N PRO A 408 1.47 37.36 -7.73
CA PRO A 408 2.01 36.30 -6.88
C PRO A 408 2.96 36.83 -5.79
N PRO A 409 2.98 36.19 -4.62
CA PRO A 409 3.75 36.67 -3.48
C PRO A 409 5.26 36.53 -3.70
N ALA A 410 6.05 37.26 -2.92
CA ALA A 410 7.51 37.28 -3.04
C ALA A 410 8.19 35.95 -2.67
N ASP A 411 7.49 35.06 -1.99
CA ASP A 411 7.96 33.70 -1.68
C ASP A 411 7.66 32.69 -2.81
N ALA A 412 7.02 33.13 -3.91
CA ALA A 412 6.83 32.30 -5.08
C ALA A 412 8.17 31.90 -5.71
N ALA A 413 8.32 30.62 -6.03
CA ALA A 413 9.52 30.07 -6.65
C ALA A 413 9.19 29.10 -7.79
N LEU A 414 10.09 29.02 -8.76
CA LEU A 414 10.05 28.04 -9.84
C LEU A 414 10.86 26.81 -9.45
N VAL A 415 10.32 25.61 -9.62
CA VAL A 415 10.99 24.35 -9.33
C VAL A 415 11.37 23.65 -10.63
N VAL A 416 12.67 23.40 -10.80
CA VAL A 416 13.26 22.76 -12.00
C VAL A 416 14.30 21.73 -11.57
N GLU A 417 14.37 20.59 -12.25
CA GLU A 417 15.30 19.53 -11.89
C GLU A 417 16.77 19.81 -12.26
N THR A 418 17.00 20.40 -13.43
CA THR A 418 18.33 20.69 -13.98
C THR A 418 18.43 22.14 -14.47
N PRO A 419 18.23 23.15 -13.61
CA PRO A 419 18.16 24.56 -14.02
C PRO A 419 19.43 25.05 -14.76
N ASP A 420 20.59 24.44 -14.51
CA ASP A 420 21.84 24.77 -15.19
C ASP A 420 21.85 24.41 -16.68
N GLN A 421 21.05 23.43 -17.10
CA GLN A 421 20.92 23.03 -18.51
C GLN A 421 20.08 24.03 -19.32
N PHE A 422 19.32 24.90 -18.65
CA PHE A 422 18.38 25.81 -19.29
C PHE A 422 18.79 27.28 -19.15
N GLU A 423 18.61 28.03 -20.22
CA GLU A 423 18.30 29.46 -20.12
C GLU A 423 16.80 29.59 -19.78
N ILE A 424 16.48 30.34 -18.73
CA ILE A 424 15.10 30.50 -18.25
C ILE A 424 14.73 31.96 -18.28
N THR A 425 13.61 32.30 -18.93
CA THR A 425 13.06 33.64 -18.92
C THR A 425 11.62 33.65 -18.43
N VAL A 426 11.24 34.66 -17.65
CA VAL A 426 9.85 34.90 -17.22
C VAL A 426 9.42 36.25 -17.76
N ASN A 427 8.38 36.29 -18.58
CA ASN A 427 7.91 37.52 -19.25
C ASN A 427 9.03 38.25 -20.01
N GLY A 428 9.94 37.48 -20.62
CA GLY A 428 11.11 38.00 -21.35
C GLY A 428 12.30 38.43 -20.46
N GLN A 429 12.17 38.43 -19.13
CA GLN A 429 13.28 38.67 -18.21
C GLN A 429 14.06 37.38 -17.98
N VAL A 430 15.36 37.38 -18.27
CA VAL A 430 16.25 36.26 -17.95
C VAL A 430 16.44 36.17 -16.44
N LEU A 431 16.17 35.00 -15.86
CA LEU A 431 16.39 34.77 -14.43
C LEU A 431 17.88 34.58 -14.14
N SER A 432 18.36 35.11 -13.02
CA SER A 432 19.72 34.86 -12.52
C SER A 432 19.93 33.42 -12.05
N LYS A 433 18.84 32.65 -11.91
CA LYS A 433 18.80 31.28 -11.39
C LYS A 433 19.33 31.16 -9.96
N ARG A 434 19.05 32.17 -9.12
CA ARG A 434 19.38 32.13 -7.69
C ARG A 434 18.70 30.93 -7.01
N ASP A 435 19.52 29.98 -6.57
CA ASP A 435 19.09 28.74 -5.92
C ASP A 435 18.64 28.99 -4.47
N LEU A 436 17.42 28.56 -4.16
CA LEU A 436 16.77 28.68 -2.85
C LEU A 436 16.67 27.34 -2.11
N GLY A 437 17.44 26.34 -2.56
CA GLY A 437 17.44 24.98 -2.03
C GLY A 437 16.57 24.04 -2.86
N HIS A 438 15.99 23.02 -2.22
CA HIS A 438 15.21 22.00 -2.91
C HIS A 438 13.75 21.93 -2.43
N TYR A 439 12.91 21.25 -3.20
CA TYR A 439 11.50 21.00 -2.89
C TYR A 439 11.17 19.51 -3.04
N ARG A 440 10.87 18.82 -1.92
CA ARG A 440 10.61 17.36 -1.84
C ARG A 440 11.81 16.48 -2.20
N ASP A 441 12.38 16.61 -3.39
CA ASP A 441 13.58 15.87 -3.80
C ASP A 441 14.79 16.78 -3.92
N MET A 442 15.98 16.27 -3.64
CA MET A 442 17.23 17.04 -3.78
C MET A 442 17.48 17.57 -5.20
N SER A 443 16.95 16.90 -6.23
CA SER A 443 17.05 17.36 -7.62
C SER A 443 16.07 18.47 -7.94
N PHE A 444 14.96 18.64 -7.21
CA PHE A 444 13.94 19.63 -7.51
C PHE A 444 14.39 21.01 -6.98
N ARG A 445 15.19 21.72 -7.76
CA ARG A 445 15.81 22.99 -7.35
C ARG A 445 14.80 24.12 -7.37
N LYS A 446 14.72 24.87 -6.27
CA LYS A 446 13.91 26.09 -6.18
C LYS A 446 14.71 27.26 -6.72
N ILE A 447 14.17 27.92 -7.74
CA ILE A 447 14.73 29.07 -8.41
C ILE A 447 13.88 30.29 -8.08
N ASP A 448 14.55 31.34 -7.65
CA ASP A 448 13.91 32.65 -7.42
C ASP A 448 13.30 33.20 -8.72
N LEU A 449 12.04 33.64 -8.64
CA LEU A 449 11.33 34.28 -9.74
C LEU A 449 11.60 35.78 -9.83
N GLU A 450 12.31 36.37 -8.87
CA GLU A 450 12.77 37.77 -8.88
C GLU A 450 11.63 38.80 -9.03
N GLY A 451 10.42 38.42 -8.61
CA GLY A 451 9.22 39.24 -8.79
C GLY A 451 8.78 39.41 -10.24
N SER A 452 9.25 38.55 -11.16
CA SER A 452 8.95 38.64 -12.59
C SER A 452 7.52 38.22 -12.97
N LEU A 453 6.77 37.58 -12.06
CA LEU A 453 5.36 37.28 -12.29
C LEU A 453 4.50 38.55 -12.14
N GLN A 454 3.53 38.71 -13.04
CA GLN A 454 2.64 39.86 -13.13
C GLN A 454 1.17 39.42 -13.10
N GLU A 455 0.27 40.40 -12.95
CA GLU A 455 -1.18 40.20 -13.10
C GLU A 455 -1.55 39.72 -14.52
N GLY A 456 -2.52 38.81 -14.61
CA GLY A 456 -2.98 38.21 -15.86
C GLY A 456 -2.00 37.18 -16.42
N ALA A 457 -1.72 37.29 -17.72
CA ALA A 457 -0.92 36.32 -18.46
C ALA A 457 0.59 36.47 -18.17
N ASN A 458 1.21 35.32 -17.94
CA ASN A 458 2.64 35.16 -17.75
C ASN A 458 3.16 34.04 -18.66
N GLU A 459 4.40 34.18 -19.12
CA GLU A 459 5.08 33.17 -19.91
C GLU A 459 6.42 32.82 -19.28
N ILE A 460 6.65 31.52 -19.06
CA ILE A 460 7.93 30.97 -18.65
C ILE A 460 8.51 30.23 -19.85
N VAL A 461 9.68 30.66 -20.32
CA VAL A 461 10.37 30.05 -21.45
C VAL A 461 11.65 29.38 -20.98
N MET A 462 11.83 28.13 -21.36
CA MET A 462 13.03 27.34 -21.09
C MET A 462 13.69 26.93 -22.39
N ARG A 463 14.98 27.26 -22.56
CA ARG A 463 15.78 26.89 -23.74
C ARG A 463 16.96 26.04 -23.33
N ALA A 464 17.17 24.93 -24.04
CA ALA A 464 18.31 24.06 -23.84
C ALA A 464 18.69 23.36 -25.14
N ARG A 465 19.91 22.84 -25.21
CA ARG A 465 20.30 21.89 -26.25
C ARG A 465 20.11 20.47 -25.72
N PHE A 466 19.09 19.77 -26.19
CA PHE A 466 18.85 18.38 -25.85
C PHE A 466 19.77 17.48 -26.67
N GLU A 467 20.54 16.63 -26.00
CA GLU A 467 21.41 15.65 -26.65
C GLU A 467 21.59 14.39 -25.78
N GLN A 468 21.89 13.28 -26.46
CA GLN A 468 22.29 12.02 -25.84
C GLN A 468 23.54 11.50 -26.54
N SER A 469 24.35 10.75 -25.80
CA SER A 469 25.50 10.06 -26.37
C SER A 469 25.08 8.97 -27.37
N PRO A 470 25.93 8.64 -28.36
CA PRO A 470 25.70 7.54 -29.29
C PRO A 470 25.46 6.19 -28.61
N GLU A 471 26.02 5.98 -27.42
CA GLU A 471 25.84 4.78 -26.61
C GLU A 471 24.39 4.62 -26.14
N ILE A 472 23.74 5.71 -25.71
CA ILE A 472 22.33 5.69 -25.27
C ILE A 472 21.41 5.32 -26.44
N TYR A 473 21.63 5.89 -27.64
CA TYR A 473 20.84 5.49 -28.81
C TYR A 473 21.03 4.01 -29.17
N ALA A 474 22.26 3.49 -29.07
CA ALA A 474 22.52 2.07 -29.28
C ALA A 474 21.85 1.19 -28.21
N HIS A 475 21.81 1.65 -26.95
CA HIS A 475 21.14 0.98 -25.85
C HIS A 475 19.62 0.97 -26.04
N LEU A 476 19.01 2.09 -26.40
CA LEU A 476 17.57 2.20 -26.69
C LEU A 476 17.13 1.18 -27.75
N ARG A 477 17.94 0.96 -28.80
CA ARG A 477 17.66 -0.07 -29.80
C ARG A 477 17.66 -1.49 -29.22
N ARG A 478 18.57 -1.81 -28.30
CA ARG A 478 18.60 -3.12 -27.62
C ARG A 478 17.46 -3.28 -26.61
N ALA A 479 17.13 -2.21 -25.88
CA ALA A 479 16.06 -2.18 -24.89
C ALA A 479 14.68 -2.50 -25.49
N ARG A 480 14.45 -2.19 -26.76
CA ARG A 480 13.23 -2.59 -27.49
C ARG A 480 13.10 -4.11 -27.69
N ALA A 481 14.19 -4.86 -27.58
CA ALA A 481 14.20 -6.32 -27.75
C ALA A 481 14.37 -7.08 -26.42
N PHE A 482 15.07 -6.50 -25.45
CA PHE A 482 15.43 -7.18 -24.19
C PHE A 482 15.09 -6.33 -22.97
N GLU A 483 14.23 -6.85 -22.11
CA GLU A 483 13.83 -6.23 -20.84
C GLU A 483 15.04 -5.91 -19.95
N ALA A 484 16.01 -6.83 -19.89
CA ALA A 484 17.24 -6.64 -19.10
C ALA A 484 18.09 -5.46 -19.60
N GLU A 485 17.99 -5.08 -20.88
CA GLU A 485 18.63 -3.87 -21.40
C GLU A 485 17.81 -2.64 -21.04
N LYS A 486 16.48 -2.70 -21.13
CA LYS A 486 15.58 -1.61 -20.72
C LYS A 486 15.86 -1.15 -19.28
N ASN A 487 16.02 -2.09 -18.35
CA ASN A 487 16.24 -1.81 -16.93
C ASN A 487 17.62 -1.20 -16.60
N LYS A 488 18.52 -1.03 -17.59
CA LYS A 488 19.83 -0.40 -17.44
C LYS A 488 19.91 1.01 -18.06
N LEU A 489 18.82 1.51 -18.65
CA LEU A 489 18.85 2.77 -19.37
C LEU A 489 19.08 3.96 -18.43
N THR A 490 20.02 4.82 -18.82
CA THR A 490 20.30 6.10 -18.20
C THR A 490 20.42 7.16 -19.29
N TYR A 491 19.91 8.36 -19.03
CA TYR A 491 19.90 9.47 -19.98
C TYR A 491 20.91 10.54 -19.57
N ASP A 492 21.57 11.16 -20.56
CA ASP A 492 22.48 12.30 -20.36
C ASP A 492 21.68 13.59 -20.07
N SER A 493 20.58 13.77 -20.82
CA SER A 493 19.60 14.86 -20.65
C SER A 493 18.19 14.27 -20.44
N GLU A 494 17.44 14.80 -19.47
CA GLU A 494 16.05 14.42 -19.22
C GLU A 494 15.17 15.69 -19.24
N ILE A 495 13.98 15.60 -19.82
CA ILE A 495 13.01 16.71 -19.88
C ILE A 495 11.80 16.37 -19.02
N GLU A 496 11.45 17.28 -18.13
CA GLU A 496 10.43 17.05 -17.11
C GLU A 496 9.53 18.28 -16.90
N ALA A 497 8.38 18.04 -16.27
CA ALA A 497 7.49 19.10 -15.83
C ALA A 497 8.21 20.06 -14.87
N ILE A 498 7.75 21.31 -14.84
CA ILE A 498 8.19 22.30 -13.85
C ILE A 498 7.04 22.62 -12.91
N TYR A 499 7.36 23.23 -11.77
CA TYR A 499 6.35 23.55 -10.77
C TYR A 499 6.50 25.00 -10.30
N LEU A 500 5.39 25.67 -10.05
CA LEU A 500 5.37 26.89 -9.25
C LEU A 500 4.97 26.53 -7.84
N ILE A 501 5.65 27.08 -6.84
CA ILE A 501 5.32 26.90 -5.42
C ILE A 501 5.27 28.24 -4.69
N GLY A 502 4.46 28.36 -3.65
CA GLY A 502 4.41 29.56 -2.80
C GLY A 502 3.13 29.67 -1.96
N SER A 503 2.98 30.80 -1.28
CA SER A 503 1.81 31.12 -0.46
C SER A 503 0.64 31.65 -1.31
N PHE A 504 0.16 30.85 -2.25
CA PHE A 504 -0.94 31.19 -3.15
C PHE A 504 -2.01 30.09 -3.22
N GLY A 505 -3.22 30.46 -3.63
CA GLY A 505 -4.26 29.52 -4.04
C GLY A 505 -4.19 29.24 -5.55
N VAL A 506 -4.70 28.08 -5.96
CA VAL A 506 -4.93 27.76 -7.38
C VAL A 506 -6.44 27.60 -7.61
N VAL A 507 -7.04 28.60 -8.22
CA VAL A 507 -8.48 28.60 -8.55
C VAL A 507 -8.72 27.78 -9.81
N THR A 508 -9.76 26.97 -9.75
CA THR A 508 -10.17 26.04 -10.80
C THR A 508 -11.56 26.42 -11.32
N PRO A 509 -11.67 27.42 -12.23
CA PRO A 509 -12.96 27.94 -12.72
C PRO A 509 -13.72 26.98 -13.65
N GLY A 510 -13.07 25.89 -14.07
CA GLY A 510 -13.68 24.85 -14.91
C GLY A 510 -14.61 23.91 -14.14
N GLU A 511 -14.80 22.72 -14.69
CA GLU A 511 -15.77 21.74 -14.17
C GLU A 511 -15.05 20.53 -13.58
N TYR A 512 -15.57 20.02 -12.46
CA TYR A 512 -15.16 18.76 -11.85
C TYR A 512 -16.21 17.68 -12.11
N GLU A 513 -15.75 16.51 -12.55
CA GLU A 513 -16.52 15.29 -12.70
C GLU A 513 -16.02 14.24 -11.71
N ALA A 514 -16.93 13.60 -10.97
CA ALA A 514 -16.57 12.49 -10.09
C ALA A 514 -16.25 11.24 -10.90
N LEU A 515 -15.20 10.53 -10.54
CA LEU A 515 -14.76 9.28 -11.15
C LEU A 515 -14.84 8.10 -10.17
N PRO A 516 -14.71 6.84 -10.65
CA PRO A 516 -14.48 5.70 -9.78
C PRO A 516 -13.25 5.88 -8.88
N ARG A 517 -13.15 5.05 -7.83
CA ARG A 517 -12.02 5.05 -6.87
C ARG A 517 -11.82 6.40 -6.17
N GLU A 518 -12.93 7.12 -5.96
CA GLU A 518 -12.98 8.43 -5.28
C GLU A 518 -12.19 9.55 -5.96
N ALA A 519 -11.77 9.37 -7.21
CA ALA A 519 -11.05 10.40 -7.95
C ALA A 519 -12.00 11.45 -8.54
N MET A 520 -11.42 12.55 -9.02
CA MET A 520 -12.15 13.61 -9.72
C MET A 520 -11.38 14.05 -10.95
N ARG A 521 -12.10 14.34 -12.04
CA ARG A 521 -11.54 14.88 -13.27
C ARG A 521 -11.90 16.34 -13.42
N TYR A 522 -10.88 17.17 -13.61
CA TYR A 522 -11.01 18.59 -13.78
C TYR A 522 -10.71 18.99 -15.23
N THR A 523 -11.66 19.68 -15.86
CA THR A 523 -11.50 20.26 -17.19
C THR A 523 -11.61 21.78 -17.10
N GLY A 524 -10.49 22.46 -17.32
CA GLY A 524 -10.41 23.92 -17.31
C GLY A 524 -8.99 24.41 -17.10
N GLU A 525 -8.83 25.73 -17.07
CA GLU A 525 -7.55 26.39 -16.79
C GLU A 525 -7.26 26.45 -15.29
N PHE A 526 -6.02 26.72 -14.91
CA PHE A 526 -5.63 27.00 -13.53
C PHE A 526 -5.24 28.48 -13.39
N LEU A 527 -5.76 29.14 -12.36
CA LEU A 527 -5.46 30.55 -12.07
C LEU A 527 -4.76 30.66 -10.72
N LEU A 528 -3.59 31.29 -10.67
CA LEU A 528 -3.00 31.69 -9.40
C LEU A 528 -3.82 32.81 -8.78
N ALA A 529 -4.17 32.69 -7.50
CA ALA A 529 -4.97 33.65 -6.75
C ALA A 529 -4.43 33.77 -5.30
N PRO A 530 -4.92 34.74 -4.51
CA PRO A 530 -4.62 34.76 -3.09
C PRO A 530 -4.93 33.43 -2.42
N LEU A 531 -4.09 33.02 -1.47
CA LEU A 531 -4.38 31.86 -0.63
C LEU A 531 -5.71 32.10 0.13
N PRO A 532 -6.64 31.14 0.17
CA PRO A 532 -7.84 31.25 0.98
C PRO A 532 -7.47 31.40 2.47
N GLU A 533 -8.06 32.38 3.16
CA GLU A 533 -7.90 32.52 4.61
C GLU A 533 -8.65 31.41 5.37
N GLN A 534 -9.74 30.91 4.78
CA GLN A 534 -10.63 29.94 5.38
C GLN A 534 -11.09 28.89 4.35
N VAL A 535 -11.38 27.69 4.84
CA VAL A 535 -11.90 26.55 4.07
C VAL A 535 -13.00 25.84 4.85
N VAL A 536 -13.81 25.04 4.17
CA VAL A 536 -14.78 24.14 4.80
C VAL A 536 -14.22 22.73 4.82
N LEU A 537 -14.36 22.01 5.94
CA LEU A 537 -13.99 20.60 6.00
C LEU A 537 -14.73 19.80 4.93
N GLY A 538 -13.98 18.96 4.22
CA GLY A 538 -14.47 18.15 3.13
C GLY A 538 -13.33 17.89 2.18
N ASP A 539 -13.55 18.21 0.90
CA ASP A 539 -12.52 18.21 -0.11
C ASP A 539 -11.96 19.63 -0.31
N LEU A 540 -10.69 19.81 0.04
CA LEU A 540 -9.92 21.04 -0.06
C LEU A 540 -9.34 21.25 -1.46
N THR A 541 -9.27 20.21 -2.30
CA THR A 541 -8.76 20.27 -3.67
C THR A 541 -9.41 21.40 -4.50
N PRO A 542 -10.77 21.49 -4.61
CA PRO A 542 -11.41 22.60 -5.32
C PRO A 542 -11.40 23.93 -4.56
N GLN A 543 -10.97 23.96 -3.30
CA GLN A 543 -10.94 25.14 -2.45
C GLN A 543 -9.59 25.87 -2.53
N GLY A 544 -8.91 25.81 -3.68
CA GLY A 544 -7.63 26.49 -3.90
C GLY A 544 -6.38 25.64 -3.69
N LEU A 545 -6.53 24.34 -3.36
CA LEU A 545 -5.43 23.43 -3.04
C LEU A 545 -5.33 22.19 -3.96
N PRO A 546 -5.54 22.29 -5.30
CA PRO A 546 -5.60 21.12 -6.16
C PRO A 546 -4.30 20.31 -6.23
N PHE A 547 -3.14 20.98 -6.18
CA PHE A 547 -1.81 20.34 -6.23
C PHE A 547 -1.10 20.29 -4.85
N PHE A 548 -1.83 20.54 -3.76
CA PHE A 548 -1.24 20.56 -2.43
C PHE A 548 -0.69 19.19 -2.04
N ASN A 549 0.56 19.16 -1.56
CA ASN A 549 1.32 17.92 -1.32
C ASN A 549 2.16 18.01 -0.04
N GLY A 550 1.63 18.59 1.04
CA GLY A 550 2.40 18.88 2.24
C GLY A 550 1.60 18.81 3.53
N VAL A 551 2.06 19.60 4.51
CA VAL A 551 1.40 19.78 5.81
C VAL A 551 0.64 21.11 5.85
N LEU A 552 -0.60 21.07 6.31
CA LEU A 552 -1.40 22.26 6.64
C LEU A 552 -2.10 22.13 7.99
N ARG A 553 -2.53 23.25 8.55
CA ARG A 553 -3.32 23.32 9.78
C ARG A 553 -4.67 23.98 9.50
N LEU A 554 -5.71 23.42 10.10
CA LEU A 554 -7.05 23.98 10.13
C LEU A 554 -7.43 24.26 11.58
N SER A 555 -7.84 25.48 11.91
CA SER A 555 -8.30 25.83 13.26
C SER A 555 -9.71 26.39 13.29
N LYS A 556 -10.46 26.06 14.34
CA LYS A 556 -11.80 26.59 14.56
C LYS A 556 -12.15 26.67 16.03
N ARG A 557 -12.89 27.72 16.38
CA ARG A 557 -13.51 27.86 17.70
C ARG A 557 -14.97 27.44 17.65
N VAL A 558 -15.33 26.50 18.52
CA VAL A 558 -16.68 25.93 18.61
C VAL A 558 -17.25 26.09 20.02
N ALA A 559 -18.57 26.12 20.14
CA ALA A 559 -19.24 26.11 21.44
C ALA A 559 -19.74 24.70 21.75
N ILE A 560 -19.32 24.13 22.89
CA ILE A 560 -19.72 22.80 23.37
C ILE A 560 -20.24 22.96 24.79
N GLU A 561 -21.52 22.68 25.01
CA GLU A 561 -22.15 22.78 26.34
C GLU A 561 -21.97 21.50 27.15
N ASP A 562 -22.26 20.35 26.54
CA ASP A 562 -22.08 19.04 27.16
C ASP A 562 -20.73 18.43 26.73
N VAL A 563 -19.77 18.48 27.64
CA VAL A 563 -18.38 18.08 27.44
C VAL A 563 -18.07 16.67 27.94
N ALA A 564 -19.02 16.00 28.59
CA ALA A 564 -18.77 14.70 29.21
C ALA A 564 -18.66 13.59 28.16
N ALA A 565 -17.64 12.72 28.31
CA ALA A 565 -17.50 11.48 27.54
C ALA A 565 -17.63 11.69 26.02
N ARG A 566 -16.89 12.67 25.47
CA ARG A 566 -16.89 12.98 24.04
C ARG A 566 -15.82 12.24 23.25
N SER A 567 -16.07 12.05 21.97
CA SER A 567 -15.11 11.53 21.00
C SER A 567 -15.04 12.42 19.76
N PHE A 568 -13.93 12.33 19.04
CA PHE A 568 -13.79 12.87 17.69
C PHE A 568 -13.85 11.72 16.69
N GLN A 569 -14.53 11.90 15.57
CA GLN A 569 -14.65 10.90 14.51
C GLN A 569 -14.63 11.60 13.15
N PHE A 570 -13.99 10.99 12.17
CA PHE A 570 -13.90 11.51 10.81
C PHE A 570 -13.75 10.40 9.78
N GLY A 571 -14.04 10.70 8.52
CA GLY A 571 -13.51 10.03 7.33
C GLY A 571 -12.40 10.88 6.73
N ARG A 572 -11.42 10.26 6.08
CA ARG A 572 -10.31 10.97 5.44
C ARG A 572 -10.46 11.00 3.92
N LYS A 573 -9.85 12.00 3.29
CA LYS A 573 -9.67 12.13 1.84
C LYS A 573 -8.19 12.44 1.58
N MET A 574 -7.39 11.45 1.19
CA MET A 574 -5.93 11.57 0.97
C MET A 574 -5.13 12.28 2.11
N ALA A 575 -5.69 12.42 3.31
CA ALA A 575 -4.94 12.85 4.48
C ALA A 575 -4.23 11.60 5.04
N HIS A 576 -2.93 11.48 4.78
CA HIS A 576 -2.13 10.32 5.15
C HIS A 576 -1.89 10.29 6.67
N ILE A 577 -1.76 11.46 7.29
CA ILE A 577 -1.69 11.65 8.74
C ILE A 577 -2.64 12.77 9.14
N VAL A 578 -3.34 12.56 10.26
CA VAL A 578 -4.22 13.54 10.89
C VAL A 578 -3.84 13.67 12.35
N ASP A 579 -3.63 14.90 12.82
CA ASP A 579 -3.45 15.20 14.24
C ASP A 579 -4.60 16.08 14.72
N LEU A 580 -5.11 15.80 15.92
CA LEU A 580 -6.10 16.63 16.61
C LEU A 580 -5.50 17.19 17.89
N ALA A 581 -5.58 18.51 18.04
CA ALA A 581 -5.42 19.20 19.31
C ALA A 581 -6.72 19.91 19.70
N VAL A 582 -7.05 19.88 20.98
CA VAL A 582 -8.20 20.59 21.57
C VAL A 582 -7.67 21.49 22.67
N ASN A 583 -7.94 22.80 22.57
CA ASN A 583 -7.44 23.82 23.48
C ASN A 583 -5.91 23.78 23.66
N GLY A 584 -5.19 23.41 22.60
CA GLY A 584 -3.73 23.27 22.59
C GLY A 584 -3.19 21.94 23.14
N GLU A 585 -4.05 21.04 23.64
CA GLU A 585 -3.67 19.71 24.11
C GLU A 585 -3.85 18.65 23.00
N ALA A 586 -2.82 17.86 22.73
CA ALA A 586 -2.87 16.77 21.76
C ALA A 586 -3.84 15.68 22.22
N CYS A 587 -4.82 15.35 21.38
CA CYS A 587 -5.90 14.42 21.69
C CYS A 587 -5.87 13.14 20.84
N GLY A 588 -5.30 13.20 19.65
CA GLY A 588 -5.27 12.06 18.75
C GLY A 588 -4.36 12.28 17.56
N GLU A 589 -3.84 11.18 17.06
CA GLU A 589 -2.97 11.11 15.90
C GLU A 589 -3.31 9.82 15.15
N TRP A 590 -3.56 9.92 13.85
CA TRP A 590 -4.04 8.81 13.05
C TRP A 590 -3.23 8.62 11.77
N PHE A 591 -2.72 7.42 11.59
CA PHE A 591 -2.12 6.91 10.36
C PHE A 591 -3.07 5.97 9.62
N TRP A 592 -3.84 5.19 10.39
CA TRP A 592 -4.76 4.17 9.93
C TRP A 592 -6.02 4.11 10.79
N ARG A 593 -6.99 3.31 10.36
CA ARG A 593 -8.28 3.13 11.05
C ARG A 593 -8.09 2.48 12.44
N PRO A 594 -9.01 2.74 13.39
CA PRO A 594 -10.20 3.58 13.28
C PRO A 594 -9.89 5.08 13.34
N PHE A 595 -10.54 5.87 12.48
CA PHE A 595 -10.44 7.33 12.47
C PHE A 595 -11.35 7.97 13.52
N SER A 596 -11.11 7.59 14.77
CA SER A 596 -11.78 8.15 15.94
C SER A 596 -10.89 8.08 17.17
N CYS A 597 -11.13 8.98 18.14
CA CYS A 597 -10.55 8.87 19.47
C CYS A 597 -11.52 9.37 20.54
N ALA A 598 -11.35 8.87 21.76
CA ALA A 598 -11.89 9.50 22.94
C ALA A 598 -11.17 10.84 23.16
N ILE A 599 -11.92 11.93 23.34
CA ILE A 599 -11.32 13.18 23.81
C ILE A 599 -11.08 13.01 25.32
N PRO A 600 -9.84 13.19 25.83
CA PRO A 600 -9.54 12.99 27.24
C PRO A 600 -10.43 13.85 28.16
N ASP A 601 -10.77 13.30 29.32
CA ASP A 601 -11.63 14.00 30.27
C ASP A 601 -10.89 15.21 30.85
N GLY A 602 -11.53 16.38 30.80
CA GLY A 602 -10.95 17.65 31.26
C GLY A 602 -10.33 18.51 30.15
N THR A 603 -10.11 17.97 28.95
CA THR A 603 -9.58 18.75 27.82
C THR A 603 -10.62 19.72 27.25
N LEU A 604 -11.90 19.31 27.21
CA LEU A 604 -13.02 20.17 26.81
C LEU A 604 -13.53 21.01 27.99
N GLN A 605 -13.86 22.26 27.73
CA GLN A 605 -14.52 23.17 28.66
C GLN A 605 -15.92 23.57 28.18
N ALA A 606 -16.86 23.79 29.10
CA ALA A 606 -18.19 24.28 28.72
C ALA A 606 -18.07 25.65 28.03
N GLY A 607 -18.76 25.82 26.91
CA GLY A 607 -18.66 27.01 26.07
C GLY A 607 -17.57 26.87 25.00
N LYS A 608 -16.70 27.88 24.86
CA LYS A 608 -15.77 27.98 23.72
C LYS A 608 -14.59 27.02 23.86
N ASN A 609 -14.35 26.23 22.82
CA ASN A 609 -13.18 25.37 22.67
C ASN A 609 -12.52 25.66 21.31
N GLU A 610 -11.20 25.53 21.25
CA GLU A 610 -10.43 25.61 20.01
C GLU A 610 -10.06 24.20 19.57
N LEU A 611 -10.39 23.85 18.33
CA LEU A 611 -9.93 22.62 17.69
C LEU A 611 -8.91 22.99 16.63
N THR A 612 -7.82 22.24 16.59
CA THR A 612 -6.79 22.34 15.55
C THR A 612 -6.56 20.97 14.94
N LEU A 613 -6.68 20.90 13.62
CA LEU A 613 -6.41 19.72 12.82
C LEU A 613 -5.14 19.96 12.01
N THR A 614 -4.13 19.10 12.14
CA THR A 614 -2.96 19.10 11.24
C THR A 614 -3.10 17.97 10.24
N LEU A 615 -3.10 18.30 8.95
CA LEU A 615 -3.27 17.33 7.87
C LEU A 615 -1.97 17.21 7.08
N THR A 616 -1.48 15.98 6.92
CA THR A 616 -0.34 15.68 6.05
C THR A 616 -0.83 14.91 4.83
N SER A 617 -0.58 15.44 3.62
CA SER A 617 -0.95 14.79 2.36
C SER A 617 0.20 13.96 1.76
N GLY A 618 -0.04 13.36 0.59
CA GLY A 618 0.95 12.64 -0.20
C GLY A 618 1.33 13.41 -1.47
N LEU A 619 2.13 12.78 -2.33
CA LEU A 619 2.63 13.41 -3.56
C LEU A 619 1.71 13.22 -4.78
N ARG A 620 0.56 12.54 -4.62
CA ARG A 620 -0.32 12.15 -5.73
C ARG A 620 -0.79 13.31 -6.59
N ASN A 621 -1.26 14.38 -5.96
CA ASN A 621 -1.80 15.51 -6.70
C ASN A 621 -0.69 16.38 -7.31
N LEU A 622 0.55 16.30 -6.81
CA LEU A 622 1.71 16.97 -7.42
C LEU A 622 2.29 16.18 -8.60
N LEU A 623 2.49 14.87 -8.43
CA LEU A 623 3.28 14.03 -9.34
C LEU A 623 2.45 13.14 -10.28
N GLY A 624 1.15 13.03 -10.06
CA GLY A 624 0.26 12.25 -10.92
C GLY A 624 0.22 10.76 -10.56
N PRO A 625 -0.23 9.90 -11.50
CA PRO A 625 -0.56 10.21 -12.89
C PRO A 625 -1.84 11.07 -13.01
N HIS A 626 -1.76 12.20 -13.73
CA HIS A 626 -2.92 13.09 -13.88
C HIS A 626 -3.80 12.74 -15.08
N HIS A 627 -3.26 12.11 -16.11
CA HIS A 627 -3.88 12.08 -17.44
C HIS A 627 -4.37 10.70 -17.89
N LEU A 628 -4.63 9.80 -16.93
CA LEU A 628 -5.24 8.50 -17.23
C LEU A 628 -6.74 8.65 -17.49
N GLU A 629 -7.22 8.08 -18.58
CA GLU A 629 -8.65 8.05 -18.94
C GLU A 629 -9.51 7.37 -17.88
N GLU A 630 -8.99 6.34 -17.21
CA GLU A 630 -9.70 5.66 -16.12
C GLU A 630 -9.77 6.48 -14.82
N GLY A 631 -9.02 7.57 -14.72
CA GLY A 631 -8.81 8.32 -13.48
C GLY A 631 -7.72 7.70 -12.60
N GLU A 632 -8.02 7.49 -11.32
CA GLU A 632 -7.08 6.85 -10.40
C GLU A 632 -6.89 5.37 -10.75
N SER A 633 -5.68 4.83 -10.64
CA SER A 633 -5.37 3.44 -10.98
C SER A 633 -4.89 2.64 -9.78
N TYR A 634 -5.31 1.38 -9.67
CA TYR A 634 -4.81 0.45 -8.65
C TYR A 634 -3.52 -0.27 -9.07
N ALA A 635 -3.01 0.01 -10.27
CA ALA A 635 -1.74 -0.50 -10.76
C ALA A 635 -0.99 0.63 -11.47
N VAL A 636 -0.20 1.39 -10.71
CA VAL A 636 0.57 2.53 -11.22
C VAL A 636 1.98 2.07 -11.58
N GLY A 637 2.47 2.52 -12.73
CA GLY A 637 3.82 2.19 -13.22
C GLY A 637 4.19 3.08 -14.39
N PRO A 638 5.37 2.90 -15.01
CA PRO A 638 5.87 3.85 -16.01
C PRO A 638 4.87 4.22 -17.12
N ALA A 639 4.16 3.22 -17.66
CA ALA A 639 3.18 3.41 -18.72
C ALA A 639 2.04 4.39 -18.34
N THR A 640 1.70 4.56 -17.06
CA THR A 640 0.59 5.41 -16.64
C THR A 640 0.85 6.91 -16.78
N PHE A 641 2.09 7.32 -17.10
CA PHE A 641 2.51 8.72 -17.14
C PHE A 641 2.75 9.27 -18.55
N PHE A 642 2.67 8.44 -19.58
CA PHE A 642 3.05 8.82 -20.94
C PHE A 642 1.84 8.87 -21.88
N LYS A 643 1.69 10.01 -22.57
CA LYS A 643 0.69 10.24 -23.63
C LYS A 643 0.92 9.36 -24.85
N GLU A 644 2.17 9.28 -25.29
CA GLU A 644 2.57 8.58 -26.51
C GLU A 644 3.30 7.27 -26.18
N PRO A 645 3.09 6.20 -26.97
CA PRO A 645 3.82 4.95 -26.80
C PRO A 645 5.33 5.16 -26.88
N ASN A 646 6.03 4.69 -25.85
CA ASN A 646 7.50 4.63 -25.82
C ASN A 646 7.96 3.29 -25.25
N ILE A 647 9.26 3.15 -24.98
CA ILE A 647 9.83 1.89 -24.46
C ILE A 647 9.30 1.48 -23.09
N TRP A 648 8.74 2.41 -22.32
CA TRP A 648 8.11 2.20 -21.01
C TRP A 648 6.60 2.01 -21.11
N GLY A 649 6.04 2.03 -22.32
CA GLY A 649 4.61 1.93 -22.59
C GLY A 649 3.87 3.27 -22.54
N SER A 650 2.55 3.21 -22.64
CA SER A 650 1.63 4.34 -22.53
C SER A 650 0.25 3.87 -22.08
N GLY A 651 -0.44 4.68 -21.27
CA GLY A 651 -1.82 4.45 -20.85
C GLY A 651 -2.84 4.99 -21.85
N ARG A 652 -4.13 4.76 -21.58
CA ARG A 652 -5.19 5.51 -22.28
C ARG A 652 -5.22 6.93 -21.74
N TRP A 653 -5.01 7.91 -22.62
CA TRP A 653 -4.78 9.30 -22.26
C TRP A 653 -6.05 10.15 -22.24
N ASN A 654 -6.11 11.09 -21.29
CA ASN A 654 -7.07 12.19 -21.25
C ASN A 654 -6.34 13.50 -20.93
N ASP A 655 -6.59 14.57 -21.67
CA ASP A 655 -5.94 15.87 -21.45
C ASP A 655 -6.40 16.59 -20.18
N ALA A 656 -7.57 16.23 -19.63
CA ALA A 656 -8.05 16.73 -18.34
C ALA A 656 -7.23 16.16 -17.17
N TYR A 657 -7.24 16.85 -16.03
CA TYR A 657 -6.48 16.43 -14.84
C TYR A 657 -7.33 15.56 -13.93
N CYS A 658 -6.79 14.41 -13.55
CA CYS A 658 -7.30 13.57 -12.48
C CYS A 658 -6.63 13.93 -11.14
N PHE A 659 -7.45 14.27 -10.15
CA PHE A 659 -7.06 14.56 -8.78
C PHE A 659 -7.70 13.58 -7.80
N MET A 660 -7.00 13.34 -6.70
CA MET A 660 -7.58 12.73 -5.51
C MET A 660 -8.09 13.82 -4.55
N PRO A 661 -9.31 13.72 -4.01
CA PRO A 661 -9.81 14.62 -2.98
C PRO A 661 -8.86 14.66 -1.77
N PHE A 662 -8.57 15.86 -1.27
CA PHE A 662 -7.72 16.07 -0.09
C PHE A 662 -8.50 16.73 1.05
N GLY A 663 -8.48 16.18 2.26
CA GLY A 663 -9.12 16.77 3.44
C GLY A 663 -9.78 15.74 4.34
N LEU A 664 -10.81 16.15 5.07
CA LEU A 664 -11.53 15.34 6.05
C LEU A 664 -13.04 15.51 5.93
N GLN A 665 -13.79 14.45 6.19
CA GLN A 665 -15.24 14.45 6.34
C GLN A 665 -15.59 14.16 7.80
N VAL A 666 -16.45 14.96 8.42
CA VAL A 666 -16.79 14.86 9.85
C VAL A 666 -18.28 14.68 10.09
#